data_AF-A0A6G0FHA9-F1
#
_entry.id   AF-A0A6G0FHA9-F1
#
_cell.length_a   1.000
_cell.length_b   1.000
_cell.length_c   1.000
_cell.angle_alpha   90.00
_cell.angle_beta   90.00
_cell.angle_gamma   90.00
#
_symmetry.space_group_name_H-M   'P 1'
#
loop_
_entity.id
_entity.type
_entity.pdbx_description
1 polymer ?
#
loop_
_entity_poly.entity_id
_entity_poly.type
_entity_poly.pdbx_seq_one_letter_code
_entity_poly.pdbx_strand_id
1 'polypeptide(L)'
;MSADASPPVLVVVGAGPRATGLLERIAANASELWGGDDRLHVHLIDPHPPGPGRIWRQEQSALLRMNSMAEDVTMFTDESSTIEGPVRPGPSLAEWAAQFSGRGPRHAPYAEPADPDVLAELRELAGSDFPTRRAQSAYLDWVFRRVLTELPPGITVEWHRTTATAVTGPPDGPQEVRLAGRADPLVADLVVLAQGHLGAAPDAGHRAHVDFARRHGLFHLPPAFSSDADLSALRPGEDVILRGFGLAFVDLVSLLTEGRGGVFRTGADGTLTYVPSGREPVLHVGSRRGVPYHSKTRYRLQGPRPPLPRHFGPKAVDALLARGRPLELRRDVWPLMAKEIGFGHYHELFHAHPERTALPWTEFSAAYDELGWYDDAMTALVARAVPDPADRLDFEALDRPLDGLAFPTAEAFQEHLRGHVAADVARREDPAFSADLGAFYALLSVYGQLPRLVAAGRLTARSLATELDGWWHGFFSFLASGPPGFRLRQLLALSRAGIVRFLGAGVSVGTDEETGTFTASSPTVPGHVVHASALIEAYLPGPSLERTEDGLLRGLYRAGALTEEVVSDAGHRHRSGLLAVVPADGHVLDPSLGGPHPRRIALGAPTNSRAVAAFARPRTDAPGFRQNDAVARALLRALRAAPATCGISDGEKEVSII
;
A
#
# COMPACT_ATOMS: atom_id res chain seq x y z
N MET A 1 40.91 17.04 28.74
CA MET A 1 39.44 17.01 28.93
C MET A 1 38.84 17.79 27.79
N SER A 2 38.50 17.11 26.69
CA SER A 2 37.72 17.73 25.61
C SER A 2 36.36 18.07 26.18
N ALA A 3 35.85 19.28 25.94
CA ALA A 3 34.47 19.60 26.27
C ALA A 3 33.57 18.56 25.59
N ASP A 4 32.75 17.87 26.37
CA ASP A 4 31.87 16.81 25.90
C ASP A 4 30.81 17.48 25.01
N ALA A 5 31.05 17.48 23.70
CA ALA A 5 30.09 18.03 22.75
C ALA A 5 28.79 17.23 22.90
N SER A 6 27.66 17.92 23.00
CA SER A 6 26.36 17.26 23.04
C SER A 6 26.23 16.31 21.85
N PRO A 7 25.72 15.08 22.07
CA PRO A 7 25.61 14.11 20.99
C PRO A 7 24.72 14.66 19.87
N PRO A 8 25.05 14.45 18.59
CA PRO A 8 24.15 14.73 17.48
C PRO A 8 22.74 14.20 17.74
N VAL A 9 21.74 14.99 17.36
CA VAL A 9 20.32 14.69 17.57
C VAL A 9 19.59 14.50 16.25
N LEU A 10 18.99 13.32 16.08
CA LEU A 10 18.09 13.01 14.98
C LEU A 10 16.65 12.96 15.50
N VAL A 11 15.76 13.76 14.94
CA VAL A 11 14.32 13.64 15.22
C VAL A 11 13.63 12.93 14.06
N VAL A 12 12.84 11.90 14.36
CA VAL A 12 11.99 11.19 13.41
C VAL A 12 10.52 11.40 13.81
N VAL A 13 9.76 12.05 12.95
CA VAL A 13 8.30 12.21 13.11
C VAL A 13 7.60 11.00 12.48
N GLY A 14 6.97 10.19 13.31
CA GLY A 14 6.42 8.88 12.98
C GLY A 14 7.26 7.74 13.55
N ALA A 15 6.59 6.70 14.05
CA ALA A 15 7.23 5.53 14.66
C ALA A 15 6.75 4.18 14.07
N GLY A 16 6.04 4.22 12.94
CA GLY A 16 5.57 3.00 12.24
C GLY A 16 6.68 2.24 11.49
N PRO A 17 6.32 1.27 10.63
CA PRO A 17 7.28 0.36 9.98
C PRO A 17 8.37 1.06 9.18
N ARG A 18 8.08 2.24 8.64
CA ARG A 18 9.05 3.04 7.89
C ARG A 18 10.19 3.54 8.80
N ALA A 19 9.86 4.05 9.99
CA ALA A 19 10.85 4.50 10.95
C ALA A 19 11.65 3.32 11.52
N THR A 20 10.99 2.19 11.80
CA THR A 20 11.67 0.95 12.21
C THR A 20 12.68 0.47 11.18
N GLY A 21 12.31 0.46 9.89
CA GLY A 21 13.24 0.08 8.83
C GLY A 21 14.39 1.08 8.64
N LEU A 22 14.18 2.36 8.92
CA LEU A 22 15.27 3.35 8.92
C LEU A 22 16.24 3.11 10.09
N LEU A 23 15.73 2.87 11.30
CA LEU A 23 16.54 2.55 12.48
C LEU A 23 17.34 1.26 12.27
N GLU A 24 16.73 0.24 11.67
CA GLU A 24 17.40 -1.01 11.32
C GLU A 24 18.58 -0.75 10.37
N ARG A 25 18.40 0.13 9.37
CA ARG A 25 19.48 0.54 8.47
C ARG A 25 20.52 1.43 9.12
N ILE A 26 20.16 2.27 10.09
CA ILE A 26 21.12 3.00 10.92
C ILE A 26 21.99 2.02 11.70
N ALA A 27 21.38 1.03 12.37
CA ALA A 27 22.11 -0.01 13.10
C ALA A 27 23.04 -0.82 12.18
N ALA A 28 22.60 -1.11 10.96
CA ALA A 28 23.36 -1.84 9.95
C ALA A 28 24.60 -1.11 9.44
N ASN A 29 24.46 0.19 9.19
CA ASN A 29 25.51 1.00 8.60
C ASN A 29 26.42 1.64 9.65
N ALA A 30 26.06 1.60 10.93
CA ALA A 30 26.81 2.24 12.00
C ALA A 30 28.26 1.76 12.06
N SER A 31 28.53 0.45 12.01
CA SER A 31 29.92 -0.06 12.10
C SER A 31 30.87 0.46 11.02
N GLU A 32 30.34 0.88 9.87
CA GLU A 32 31.12 1.44 8.76
C GLU A 32 31.19 2.98 8.83
N LEU A 33 30.08 3.63 9.15
CA LEU A 33 29.92 5.08 8.97
C LEU A 33 29.94 5.89 10.29
N TRP A 34 29.78 5.23 11.43
CA TRP A 34 29.62 5.82 12.76
C TRP A 34 30.59 5.15 13.74
N GLY A 35 31.57 5.89 14.26
CA GLY A 35 32.61 5.33 15.12
C GLY A 35 32.05 4.66 16.37
N GLY A 36 32.78 3.67 16.92
CA GLY A 36 32.31 2.91 18.10
C GLY A 36 32.04 3.74 19.35
N ASP A 37 32.71 4.89 19.48
CA ASP A 37 32.55 5.84 20.59
C ASP A 37 31.64 7.03 20.23
N ASP A 38 31.19 7.14 18.97
CA ASP A 38 30.36 8.26 18.51
C ASP A 38 28.94 8.12 19.07
N ARG A 39 28.45 9.18 19.71
CA ARG A 39 27.12 9.21 20.33
C ARG A 39 26.09 9.77 19.34
N LEU A 40 24.90 9.17 19.29
CA LEU A 40 23.74 9.68 18.54
C LEU A 40 22.50 9.53 19.41
N HIS A 41 21.71 10.59 19.50
CA HIS A 41 20.41 10.52 20.15
C HIS A 41 19.29 10.63 19.13
N VAL A 42 18.40 9.64 19.10
CA VAL A 42 17.28 9.57 18.17
C VAL A 42 15.97 9.74 18.93
N HIS A 43 15.21 10.78 18.61
CA HIS A 43 13.84 10.94 19.12
C HIS A 43 12.84 10.42 18.09
N LEU A 44 11.96 9.49 18.49
CA LEU A 44 10.79 9.09 17.72
C LEU A 44 9.56 9.83 18.25
N ILE A 45 8.78 10.49 17.40
CA ILE A 45 7.57 11.22 17.81
C ILE A 45 6.36 10.61 17.12
N ASP A 46 5.53 9.90 17.86
CA ASP A 46 4.29 9.31 17.34
C ASP A 46 3.30 9.08 18.50
N PRO A 47 2.00 9.41 18.35
CA PRO A 47 1.01 9.11 19.38
C PRO A 47 0.73 7.61 19.56
N HIS A 48 1.14 6.78 18.59
CA HIS A 48 0.98 5.33 18.60
C HIS A 48 2.29 4.60 18.93
N PRO A 49 2.23 3.38 19.48
CA PRO A 49 3.42 2.59 19.80
C PRO A 49 4.36 2.39 18.59
N PRO A 50 5.69 2.48 18.79
CA PRO A 50 6.67 2.24 17.74
C PRO A 50 6.65 0.80 17.20
N GLY A 51 7.02 0.63 15.94
CA GLY A 51 6.89 -0.63 15.20
C GLY A 51 5.59 -0.65 14.40
N PRO A 52 4.43 -0.96 14.99
CA PRO A 52 3.16 -0.99 14.26
C PRO A 52 2.65 0.39 13.82
N GLY A 53 2.87 1.43 14.63
CA GLY A 53 2.32 2.78 14.41
C GLY A 53 0.79 2.80 14.29
N ARG A 54 0.23 3.89 13.74
CA ARG A 54 -1.23 4.07 13.57
C ARG A 54 -1.90 2.95 12.77
N ILE A 55 -1.30 2.55 11.64
CA ILE A 55 -1.94 1.70 10.63
C ILE A 55 -2.04 0.24 11.07
N TRP A 56 -1.06 -0.25 11.83
CA TRP A 56 -1.01 -1.63 12.29
C TRP A 56 -1.18 -1.76 13.80
N ARG A 57 -1.68 -0.71 14.47
CA ARG A 57 -1.92 -0.70 15.92
C ARG A 57 -2.74 -1.90 16.38
N GLN A 58 -2.49 -2.33 17.61
CA GLN A 58 -3.12 -3.51 18.21
C GLN A 58 -4.63 -3.33 18.39
N GLU A 59 -5.11 -2.12 18.66
CA GLU A 59 -6.52 -1.81 18.96
C GLU A 59 -7.45 -1.83 17.73
N GLN A 60 -7.17 -2.69 16.75
CA GLN A 60 -8.02 -2.92 15.59
C GLN A 60 -8.92 -4.14 15.81
N SER A 61 -10.06 -4.17 15.12
CA SER A 61 -10.95 -5.33 15.12
C SER A 61 -10.23 -6.60 14.68
N ALA A 62 -10.45 -7.70 15.41
CA ALA A 62 -9.93 -9.03 15.09
C ALA A 62 -10.44 -9.56 13.74
N LEU A 63 -11.47 -8.94 13.17
CA LEU A 63 -12.00 -9.26 11.86
C LEU A 63 -11.10 -8.75 10.73
N LEU A 64 -10.26 -7.74 10.97
CA LEU A 64 -9.44 -7.16 9.90
C LEU A 64 -8.23 -8.06 9.60
N ARG A 65 -8.09 -8.40 8.32
CA ARG A 65 -7.06 -9.32 7.82
C ARG A 65 -6.03 -8.58 6.98
N MET A 66 -4.82 -9.11 6.96
CA MET A 66 -3.84 -8.82 5.93
C MET A 66 -4.36 -9.32 4.58
N ASN A 67 -4.05 -8.60 3.50
CA ASN A 67 -4.18 -9.14 2.14
C ASN A 67 -2.88 -9.80 1.65
N SER A 68 -1.83 -9.86 2.46
CA SER A 68 -0.60 -10.62 2.20
C SER A 68 -0.60 -11.92 3.01
N MET A 69 -0.05 -12.97 2.43
CA MET A 69 0.22 -14.21 3.17
C MET A 69 1.30 -13.97 4.23
N ALA A 70 1.32 -14.75 5.30
CA ALA A 70 2.28 -14.61 6.39
C ALA A 70 3.75 -14.74 5.92
N GLU A 71 4.01 -15.62 4.95
CA GLU A 71 5.35 -15.81 4.37
C GLU A 71 5.77 -14.67 3.42
N ASP A 72 4.81 -13.89 2.93
CA ASP A 72 5.01 -12.77 2.01
C ASP A 72 5.36 -11.46 2.74
N VAL A 73 5.56 -11.50 4.06
CA VAL A 73 5.82 -10.31 4.88
C VAL A 73 7.17 -10.43 5.57
N THR A 74 8.05 -9.47 5.31
CA THR A 74 9.33 -9.31 6.02
C THR A 74 9.68 -7.83 6.22
N MET A 75 10.47 -7.57 7.26
CA MET A 75 11.15 -6.29 7.51
C MET A 75 12.67 -6.37 7.31
N PHE A 76 13.18 -7.51 6.85
CA PHE A 76 14.61 -7.79 6.75
C PHE A 76 15.08 -7.88 5.30
N THR A 77 16.27 -7.33 5.06
CA THR A 77 17.00 -7.48 3.79
C THR A 77 17.50 -8.92 3.60
N ASP A 78 17.78 -9.30 2.37
CA ASP A 78 18.30 -10.62 2.02
C ASP A 78 19.27 -10.53 0.82
N GLU A 79 19.76 -11.66 0.32
CA GLU A 79 20.73 -11.73 -0.78
C GLU A 79 20.24 -11.11 -2.09
N SER A 80 18.92 -10.89 -2.24
CA SER A 80 18.36 -10.19 -3.40
C SER A 80 18.43 -8.67 -3.28
N SER A 81 18.73 -8.13 -2.11
CA SER A 81 18.68 -6.69 -1.84
C SER A 81 19.86 -5.96 -2.49
N THR A 82 19.58 -5.08 -3.44
CA THR A 82 20.58 -4.24 -4.11
C THR A 82 20.80 -2.94 -3.32
N ILE A 83 21.61 -3.02 -2.28
CA ILE A 83 21.91 -1.93 -1.33
C ILE A 83 23.42 -1.72 -1.13
N GLU A 84 23.81 -0.54 -0.62
CA GLU A 84 25.23 -0.23 -0.33
C GLU A 84 25.63 -0.77 1.05
N GLY A 85 24.73 -0.67 2.03
CA GLY A 85 24.95 -1.16 3.38
C GLY A 85 24.86 -2.69 3.52
N PRO A 86 25.21 -3.24 4.70
CA PRO A 86 25.22 -4.68 4.91
C PRO A 86 23.84 -5.32 4.83
N VAL A 87 23.72 -6.46 4.15
CA VAL A 87 22.52 -7.30 4.20
C VAL A 87 22.40 -7.93 5.59
N ARG A 88 21.27 -7.70 6.26
CA ARG A 88 20.88 -8.30 7.54
C ARG A 88 19.62 -9.15 7.38
N PRO A 89 19.76 -10.48 7.25
CA PRO A 89 18.62 -11.38 7.13
C PRO A 89 17.88 -11.55 8.46
N GLY A 90 16.61 -11.93 8.36
CA GLY A 90 15.75 -12.22 9.49
C GLY A 90 14.47 -12.93 9.04
N PRO A 91 13.68 -13.45 10.00
CA PRO A 91 12.51 -14.25 9.70
C PRO A 91 11.41 -13.38 9.07
N SER A 92 10.73 -13.94 8.07
CA SER A 92 9.38 -13.52 7.68
C SER A 92 8.41 -13.65 8.85
N LEU A 93 7.21 -13.07 8.72
CA LEU A 93 6.17 -13.18 9.76
C LEU A 93 5.83 -14.66 10.04
N ALA A 94 5.74 -15.50 9.01
CA ALA A 94 5.49 -16.93 9.16
C ALA A 94 6.61 -17.66 9.93
N GLU A 95 7.88 -17.39 9.58
CA GLU A 95 9.03 -18.00 10.25
C GLU A 95 9.13 -17.53 11.71
N TRP A 96 8.84 -16.26 11.97
CA TRP A 96 8.78 -15.72 13.33
C TRP A 96 7.65 -16.35 14.15
N ALA A 97 6.46 -16.51 13.56
CA ALA A 97 5.31 -17.12 14.23
C ALA A 97 5.57 -18.60 14.60
N ALA A 98 6.33 -19.33 13.76
CA ALA A 98 6.64 -20.74 13.97
C ALA A 98 7.31 -21.03 15.33
N GLN A 99 8.01 -20.05 15.92
CA GLN A 99 8.64 -20.20 17.24
C GLN A 99 7.63 -20.49 18.36
N PHE A 100 6.41 -19.94 18.29
CA PHE A 100 5.38 -20.12 19.33
C PHE A 100 4.73 -21.49 19.29
N SER A 101 4.84 -22.17 18.14
CA SER A 101 4.34 -23.53 17.93
C SER A 101 5.41 -24.61 18.15
N GLY A 102 6.66 -24.23 18.43
CA GLY A 102 7.80 -25.15 18.50
C GLY A 102 8.26 -25.69 17.14
N ARG A 103 7.69 -25.21 16.03
CA ARG A 103 8.06 -25.60 14.66
C ARG A 103 9.26 -24.82 14.11
N GLY A 104 9.60 -23.70 14.73
CA GLY A 104 10.71 -22.83 14.32
C GLY A 104 11.67 -22.52 15.48
N PRO A 105 12.85 -21.96 15.16
CA PRO A 105 13.81 -21.53 16.18
C PRO A 105 13.25 -20.35 17.00
N ARG A 106 13.79 -20.16 18.21
CA ARG A 106 13.49 -18.95 18.99
C ARG A 106 14.22 -17.74 18.40
N HIS A 107 13.52 -16.61 18.34
CA HIS A 107 14.09 -15.35 17.86
C HIS A 107 14.22 -14.35 19.00
N ALA A 108 15.44 -13.86 19.25
CA ALA A 108 15.68 -12.80 20.23
C ALA A 108 15.20 -11.44 19.71
N PRO A 109 14.68 -10.54 20.57
CA PRO A 109 14.29 -10.79 21.95
C PRO A 109 13.00 -11.63 22.01
N TYR A 110 13.04 -12.77 22.71
CA TYR A 110 11.88 -13.64 22.83
C TYR A 110 10.88 -13.06 23.82
N ALA A 111 9.66 -12.83 23.36
CA ALA A 111 8.52 -12.50 24.21
C ALA A 111 7.25 -13.04 23.55
N GLU A 112 6.40 -13.69 24.33
CA GLU A 112 5.07 -14.08 23.87
C GLU A 112 4.16 -12.85 23.79
N PRO A 113 3.30 -12.72 22.77
CA PRO A 113 2.28 -11.70 22.74
C PRO A 113 1.38 -11.81 23.98
N ALA A 114 1.11 -10.68 24.62
CA ALA A 114 0.25 -10.62 25.82
C ALA A 114 -1.20 -11.03 25.54
N ASP A 115 -1.62 -10.92 24.30
CA ASP A 115 -2.98 -11.18 23.84
C ASP A 115 -3.16 -12.68 23.49
N PRO A 116 -3.99 -13.43 24.23
CA PRO A 116 -4.10 -14.87 24.07
C PRO A 116 -4.67 -15.28 22.72
N ASP A 117 -5.56 -14.47 22.12
CA ASP A 117 -6.12 -14.75 20.80
C ASP A 117 -5.05 -14.61 19.71
N VAL A 118 -4.19 -13.60 19.84
CA VAL A 118 -3.06 -13.38 18.91
C VAL A 118 -2.03 -14.50 19.06
N LEU A 119 -1.71 -14.89 20.29
CA LEU A 119 -0.80 -16.00 20.54
C LEU A 119 -1.35 -17.33 20.00
N ALA A 120 -2.66 -17.58 20.17
CA ALA A 120 -3.32 -18.74 19.59
C ALA A 120 -3.25 -18.73 18.06
N GLU A 121 -3.57 -17.60 17.42
CA GLU A 121 -3.42 -17.44 15.97
C GLU A 121 -1.98 -17.74 15.52
N LEU A 122 -0.97 -17.15 16.16
CA LEU A 122 0.43 -17.33 15.77
C LEU A 122 0.94 -18.78 15.95
N ARG A 123 0.40 -19.52 16.92
CA ARG A 123 0.72 -20.96 17.09
C ARG A 123 0.27 -21.80 15.91
N GLU A 124 -0.87 -21.45 15.32
CA GLU A 124 -1.47 -22.22 14.24
C GLU A 124 -1.07 -21.70 12.85
N LEU A 125 -0.71 -20.41 12.75
CA LEU A 125 -0.44 -19.69 11.50
C LEU A 125 0.53 -20.44 10.57
N ALA A 126 0.03 -20.80 9.39
CA ALA A 126 0.83 -21.32 8.29
C ALA A 126 1.34 -20.20 7.37
N GLY A 127 2.37 -20.48 6.58
CA GLY A 127 2.95 -19.51 5.65
C GLY A 127 1.95 -18.94 4.65
N SER A 128 1.02 -19.76 4.16
CA SER A 128 -0.01 -19.39 3.18
C SER A 128 -1.26 -18.76 3.77
N ASP A 129 -1.33 -18.61 5.10
CA ASP A 129 -2.46 -17.97 5.77
C ASP A 129 -2.37 -16.45 5.68
N PHE A 130 -3.53 -15.80 5.77
CA PHE A 130 -3.66 -14.34 5.82
C PHE A 130 -3.87 -13.91 7.28
N PRO A 131 -2.82 -13.44 7.98
CA PRO A 131 -2.90 -13.15 9.41
C PRO A 131 -3.85 -11.98 9.70
N THR A 132 -4.38 -11.90 10.92
CA THR A 132 -5.04 -10.68 11.39
C THR A 132 -4.05 -9.51 11.42
N ARG A 133 -4.59 -8.28 11.35
CA ARG A 133 -3.76 -7.08 11.57
C ARG A 133 -3.15 -7.04 12.97
N ARG A 134 -3.76 -7.73 13.95
CA ARG A 134 -3.22 -7.87 15.32
C ARG A 134 -1.98 -8.77 15.35
N ALA A 135 -1.98 -9.89 14.62
CA ALA A 135 -0.78 -10.72 14.45
C ALA A 135 0.34 -9.97 13.71
N GLN A 136 0.01 -9.18 12.67
CA GLN A 136 0.96 -8.27 12.03
C GLN A 136 1.52 -7.24 13.02
N SER A 137 0.69 -6.67 13.88
CA SER A 137 1.09 -5.74 14.94
C SER A 137 2.15 -6.36 15.84
N ALA A 138 1.91 -7.58 16.33
CA ALA A 138 2.85 -8.29 17.21
C ALA A 138 4.20 -8.55 16.53
N TYR A 139 4.20 -8.90 15.24
CA TYR A 139 5.44 -9.06 14.47
C TYR A 139 6.21 -7.73 14.36
N LEU A 140 5.54 -6.62 14.05
CA LEU A 140 6.18 -5.31 13.89
C LEU A 140 6.74 -4.74 15.19
N ASP A 141 6.02 -4.94 16.31
CA ASP A 141 6.53 -4.64 17.65
C ASP A 141 7.81 -5.44 17.94
N TRP A 142 7.80 -6.75 17.67
CA TRP A 142 8.99 -7.59 17.86
C TRP A 142 10.17 -7.13 16.99
N VAL A 143 9.94 -6.79 15.71
CA VAL A 143 10.97 -6.25 14.82
C VAL A 143 11.57 -4.98 15.42
N PHE A 144 10.73 -4.05 15.89
CA PHE A 144 11.22 -2.82 16.51
C PHE A 144 12.08 -3.09 17.75
N ARG A 145 11.62 -3.95 18.66
CA ARG A 145 12.41 -4.34 19.85
C ARG A 145 13.73 -4.98 19.47
N ARG A 146 13.76 -5.85 18.45
CA ARG A 146 14.99 -6.44 17.94
C ARG A 146 15.95 -5.37 17.42
N VAL A 147 15.47 -4.40 16.64
CA VAL A 147 16.29 -3.30 16.13
C VAL A 147 16.95 -2.54 17.27
N LEU A 148 16.24 -2.25 18.36
CA LEU A 148 16.82 -1.59 19.53
C LEU A 148 17.96 -2.40 20.16
N THR A 149 17.85 -3.73 20.21
CA THR A 149 18.94 -4.60 20.73
C THR A 149 20.17 -4.68 19.80
N GLU A 150 20.01 -4.32 18.52
CA GLU A 150 21.08 -4.34 17.52
C GLU A 150 21.76 -2.98 17.32
N LEU A 151 21.26 -1.91 17.97
CA LEU A 151 21.89 -0.61 17.93
C LEU A 151 23.22 -0.62 18.73
N PRO A 152 24.28 0.05 18.23
CA PRO A 152 25.49 0.26 19.02
C PRO A 152 25.19 1.01 20.32
N PRO A 153 25.96 0.80 21.41
CA PRO A 153 25.72 1.46 22.69
C PRO A 153 25.71 3.00 22.64
N GLY A 154 26.42 3.60 21.67
CA GLY A 154 26.43 5.04 21.46
C GLY A 154 25.16 5.61 20.82
N ILE A 155 24.30 4.77 20.23
CA ILE A 155 23.05 5.20 19.60
C ILE A 155 21.87 4.90 20.53
N THR A 156 21.21 5.95 21.00
CA THR A 156 20.07 5.85 21.92
C THR A 156 18.79 6.28 21.21
N VAL A 157 17.66 5.65 21.56
CA VAL A 157 16.36 5.96 20.99
C VAL A 157 15.38 6.28 22.11
N GLU A 158 14.71 7.43 22.01
CA GLU A 158 13.66 7.85 22.92
C GLU A 158 12.34 8.03 22.16
N TRP A 159 11.27 7.40 22.62
CA TRP A 159 9.93 7.58 22.05
C TRP A 159 9.11 8.59 22.84
N HIS A 160 8.64 9.61 22.13
CA HIS A 160 7.71 10.62 22.59
C HIS A 160 6.30 10.25 22.12
N ARG A 161 5.46 9.76 23.05
CA ARG A 161 4.04 9.46 22.80
C ARG A 161 3.20 10.72 22.69
N THR A 162 3.44 11.50 21.65
CA THR A 162 2.79 12.78 21.37
C THR A 162 2.86 13.08 19.87
N THR A 163 2.36 14.24 19.46
CA THR A 163 2.35 14.70 18.08
C THR A 163 3.32 15.85 17.89
N ALA A 164 4.14 15.81 16.84
CA ALA A 164 4.89 16.97 16.38
C ALA A 164 3.93 17.96 15.70
N THR A 165 4.00 19.23 16.10
CA THR A 165 3.05 20.27 15.65
C THR A 165 3.67 21.30 14.74
N ALA A 166 4.99 21.51 14.83
CA ALA A 166 5.74 22.38 13.95
C ALA A 166 7.21 21.95 13.89
N VAL A 167 7.86 22.26 12.77
CA VAL A 167 9.31 22.19 12.60
C VAL A 167 9.77 23.55 12.09
N THR A 168 10.69 24.19 12.80
CA THR A 168 11.27 25.50 12.47
C THR A 168 12.80 25.44 12.52
N GLY A 169 13.48 26.56 12.27
CA GLY A 169 14.95 26.66 12.30
C GLY A 169 15.54 27.05 10.95
N PRO A 170 16.74 27.66 10.93
CA PRO A 170 17.40 28.06 9.69
C PRO A 170 17.92 26.82 8.92
N PRO A 171 18.09 26.90 7.59
CA PRO A 171 18.58 25.78 6.78
C PRO A 171 19.95 25.26 7.25
N ASP A 172 20.86 26.18 7.57
CA ASP A 172 22.24 25.84 7.92
C ASP A 172 22.45 25.54 9.41
N GLY A 173 21.40 25.66 10.24
CA GLY A 173 21.47 25.50 11.68
C GLY A 173 20.51 24.45 12.24
N PRO A 174 20.46 24.30 13.56
CA PRO A 174 19.61 23.32 14.21
C PRO A 174 18.13 23.57 13.89
N GLN A 175 17.38 22.47 13.82
CA GLN A 175 15.94 22.47 13.63
C GLN A 175 15.24 22.38 14.99
N GLU A 176 14.14 23.09 15.16
CA GLU A 176 13.32 23.06 16.36
C GLU A 176 12.02 22.30 16.08
N VAL A 177 11.80 21.19 16.77
CA VAL A 177 10.59 20.37 16.64
C VAL A 177 9.68 20.58 17.84
N ARG A 178 8.53 21.21 17.63
CA ARG A 178 7.55 21.49 18.69
C ARG A 178 6.64 20.29 18.90
N LEU A 179 6.51 19.86 20.14
CA LEU A 179 5.63 18.76 20.53
C LEU A 179 4.34 19.29 21.17
N ALA A 180 3.21 18.64 20.89
CA ALA A 180 1.97 18.95 21.57
C ALA A 180 2.11 18.75 23.09
N GLY A 181 1.66 19.73 23.87
CA GLY A 181 1.68 19.69 25.34
C GLY A 181 3.04 20.00 25.98
N ARG A 182 4.08 20.34 25.20
CA ARG A 182 5.42 20.71 25.71
C ARG A 182 5.73 22.17 25.38
N ALA A 183 6.30 22.90 26.33
CA ALA A 183 6.68 24.31 26.13
C ALA A 183 7.92 24.44 25.23
N ASP A 184 8.98 23.72 25.56
CA ASP A 184 10.26 23.80 24.85
C ASP A 184 10.32 22.82 23.67
N PRO A 185 10.81 23.25 22.50
CA PRO A 185 11.01 22.36 21.35
C PRO A 185 12.18 21.37 21.60
N LEU A 186 12.17 20.27 20.85
CA LEU A 186 13.38 19.46 20.65
C LEU A 186 14.30 20.16 19.65
N VAL A 187 15.58 20.28 19.98
CA VAL A 187 16.60 20.83 19.08
C VAL A 187 17.27 19.65 18.36
N ALA A 188 17.26 19.67 17.03
CA ALA A 188 17.70 18.55 16.19
C ALA A 188 18.69 19.00 15.12
N ASP A 189 19.70 18.18 14.85
CA ASP A 189 20.62 18.41 13.73
C ASP A 189 19.97 18.04 12.40
N LEU A 190 19.14 17.00 12.40
CA LEU A 190 18.37 16.50 11.26
C LEU A 190 16.95 16.10 11.68
N VAL A 191 15.99 16.29 10.78
CA VAL A 191 14.59 15.87 10.95
C VAL A 191 14.17 14.96 9.81
N VAL A 192 13.60 13.80 10.14
CA VAL A 192 13.00 12.85 9.20
C VAL A 192 11.49 12.82 9.39
N LEU A 193 10.75 13.05 8.31
CA LEU A 193 9.29 12.95 8.24
C LEU A 193 8.91 11.57 7.71
N ALA A 194 8.41 10.69 8.59
CA ALA A 194 8.10 9.29 8.31
C ALA A 194 6.70 8.88 8.82
N GLN A 195 5.74 9.81 8.79
CA GLN A 195 4.38 9.66 9.32
C GLN A 195 3.53 8.57 8.65
N GLY A 196 4.00 7.99 7.53
CA GLY A 196 3.32 6.88 6.86
C GLY A 196 2.10 7.32 6.06
N HIS A 197 1.00 6.56 6.14
CA HIS A 197 -0.21 6.86 5.37
C HIS A 197 -1.00 7.98 6.05
N LEU A 198 -1.26 9.05 5.29
CA LEU A 198 -1.92 10.26 5.78
C LEU A 198 -3.40 10.27 5.42
N GLY A 199 -4.23 10.79 6.32
CA GLY A 199 -5.60 11.16 6.03
C GLY A 199 -5.67 12.49 5.28
N ALA A 200 -6.76 12.73 4.57
CA ALA A 200 -7.00 14.01 3.91
C ALA A 200 -8.47 14.40 4.03
N ALA A 201 -8.70 15.68 4.30
CA ALA A 201 -10.04 16.23 4.29
C ALA A 201 -10.71 16.07 2.91
N PRO A 202 -12.05 15.91 2.85
CA PRO A 202 -12.78 15.67 1.61
C PRO A 202 -12.49 16.71 0.52
N ASP A 203 -12.29 16.22 -0.72
CA ASP A 203 -12.17 17.09 -1.89
C ASP A 203 -13.50 17.76 -2.27
N ALA A 204 -13.48 18.59 -3.32
CA ALA A 204 -14.66 19.32 -3.78
C ALA A 204 -15.83 18.41 -4.16
N GLY A 205 -15.56 17.26 -4.78
CA GLY A 205 -16.60 16.32 -5.20
C GLY A 205 -17.31 15.70 -4.00
N HIS A 206 -16.58 15.40 -2.94
CA HIS A 206 -17.16 14.84 -1.71
C HIS A 206 -17.82 15.90 -0.82
N ARG A 207 -17.36 17.16 -0.86
CA ARG A 207 -17.96 18.26 -0.07
C ARG A 207 -19.44 18.44 -0.37
N ALA A 208 -19.85 18.31 -1.64
CA ALA A 208 -21.27 18.38 -2.02
C ALA A 208 -22.11 17.31 -1.29
N HIS A 209 -21.62 16.07 -1.23
CA HIS A 209 -22.28 14.98 -0.49
C HIS A 209 -22.24 15.19 1.02
N VAL A 210 -21.15 15.72 1.59
CA VAL A 210 -21.06 16.07 3.02
C VAL A 210 -22.09 17.14 3.38
N ASP A 211 -22.18 18.20 2.58
CA ASP A 211 -23.14 19.28 2.83
C ASP A 211 -24.59 18.80 2.66
N PHE A 212 -24.86 17.95 1.65
CA PHE A 212 -26.17 17.33 1.48
C PHE A 212 -26.54 16.46 2.68
N ALA A 213 -25.63 15.57 3.11
CA ALA A 213 -25.85 14.71 4.27
C ALA A 213 -26.18 15.51 5.52
N ARG A 214 -25.41 16.59 5.77
CA ARG A 214 -25.63 17.47 6.93
C ARG A 214 -26.98 18.18 6.88
N ARG A 215 -27.41 18.67 5.70
CA ARG A 215 -28.71 19.34 5.54
C ARG A 215 -29.88 18.40 5.80
N HIS A 216 -29.77 17.14 5.41
CA HIS A 216 -30.84 16.15 5.49
C HIS A 216 -30.71 15.18 6.67
N GLY A 217 -29.70 15.35 7.53
CA GLY A 217 -29.46 14.47 8.68
C GLY A 217 -29.09 13.04 8.31
N LEU A 218 -28.44 12.84 7.15
CA LEU A 218 -28.02 11.55 6.62
C LEU A 218 -26.62 11.16 7.07
N PHE A 219 -26.30 9.87 6.95
CA PHE A 219 -24.94 9.38 7.16
C PHE A 219 -24.10 9.50 5.88
N HIS A 220 -22.92 10.09 5.98
CA HIS A 220 -21.92 10.07 4.91
C HIS A 220 -20.53 9.82 5.48
N LEU A 221 -19.91 8.72 5.09
CA LEU A 221 -18.50 8.47 5.34
C LEU A 221 -17.68 8.82 4.09
N PRO A 222 -16.91 9.94 4.09
CA PRO A 222 -15.97 10.25 3.02
C PRO A 222 -14.79 9.26 3.01
N PRO A 223 -13.90 9.31 2.00
CA PRO A 223 -12.78 8.38 1.91
C PRO A 223 -11.93 8.40 3.19
N ALA A 224 -11.79 7.25 3.83
CA ALA A 224 -11.16 7.11 5.14
C ALA A 224 -10.47 5.75 5.31
N PHE A 225 -9.61 5.63 6.31
CA PHE A 225 -9.06 4.34 6.72
C PHE A 225 -10.16 3.54 7.44
N SER A 226 -10.42 2.31 6.97
CA SER A 226 -11.48 1.44 7.50
C SER A 226 -11.37 1.19 9.00
N SER A 227 -10.15 1.11 9.54
CA SER A 227 -9.90 0.92 10.97
C SER A 227 -10.21 2.13 11.83
N ASP A 228 -10.36 3.31 11.23
CA ASP A 228 -10.65 4.58 11.92
C ASP A 228 -12.09 5.05 11.68
N ALA A 229 -12.88 4.31 10.89
CA ALA A 229 -14.24 4.68 10.51
C ALA A 229 -15.23 4.45 11.67
N ASP A 230 -15.98 5.50 12.04
CA ASP A 230 -17.14 5.36 12.91
C ASP A 230 -18.38 4.99 12.10
N LEU A 231 -18.84 3.76 12.28
CA LEU A 231 -19.98 3.16 11.58
C LEU A 231 -21.22 3.02 12.49
N SER A 232 -21.16 3.56 13.71
CA SER A 232 -22.18 3.36 14.74
C SER A 232 -23.54 3.99 14.41
N ALA A 233 -23.53 5.07 13.62
CA ALA A 233 -24.73 5.80 13.23
C ALA A 233 -25.63 5.04 12.23
N LEU A 234 -25.10 4.04 11.52
CA LEU A 234 -25.86 3.23 10.55
C LEU A 234 -26.86 2.31 11.25
N ARG A 235 -28.11 2.33 10.81
CA ARG A 235 -29.20 1.60 11.44
C ARG A 235 -29.36 0.20 10.83
N PRO A 236 -29.90 -0.76 11.60
CA PRO A 236 -30.30 -2.05 11.05
C PRO A 236 -31.29 -1.90 9.89
N GLY A 237 -31.08 -2.66 8.81
CA GLY A 237 -31.94 -2.68 7.62
C GLY A 237 -31.91 -1.41 6.76
N GLU A 238 -31.12 -0.39 7.14
CA GLU A 238 -30.97 0.84 6.36
C GLU A 238 -30.25 0.57 5.04
N ASP A 239 -30.76 1.15 3.95
CA ASP A 239 -30.10 1.11 2.64
C ASP A 239 -28.88 2.05 2.62
N VAL A 240 -27.72 1.49 2.27
CA VAL A 240 -26.44 2.20 2.23
C VAL A 240 -25.84 2.05 0.85
N ILE A 241 -25.61 3.16 0.15
CA ILE A 241 -24.78 3.16 -1.06
C ILE A 241 -23.32 3.09 -0.63
N LEU A 242 -22.59 2.14 -1.20
CA LEU A 242 -21.19 1.90 -0.88
C LEU A 242 -20.37 1.91 -2.18
N ARG A 243 -19.66 3.02 -2.41
CA ARG A 243 -18.93 3.29 -3.64
C ARG A 243 -17.46 2.92 -3.47
N GLY A 244 -17.01 1.93 -4.23
CA GLY A 244 -15.69 1.33 -4.11
C GLY A 244 -15.80 -0.16 -3.81
N PHE A 245 -15.01 -0.97 -4.52
CA PHE A 245 -15.08 -2.43 -4.46
C PHE A 245 -13.68 -3.06 -4.31
N GLY A 246 -12.78 -2.34 -3.61
CA GLY A 246 -11.39 -2.74 -3.35
C GLY A 246 -11.20 -3.33 -1.94
N LEU A 247 -10.02 -3.12 -1.34
CA LEU A 247 -9.73 -3.67 -0.01
C LEU A 247 -10.50 -2.99 1.14
N ALA A 248 -10.66 -1.66 1.08
CA ALA A 248 -11.42 -0.93 2.11
C ALA A 248 -12.88 -1.40 2.16
N PHE A 249 -13.47 -1.75 1.01
CA PHE A 249 -14.77 -2.42 0.92
C PHE A 249 -14.82 -3.70 1.76
N VAL A 250 -13.82 -4.58 1.63
CA VAL A 250 -13.80 -5.87 2.34
C VAL A 250 -13.77 -5.67 3.86
N ASP A 251 -12.99 -4.70 4.33
CA ASP A 251 -12.95 -4.35 5.75
C ASP A 251 -14.31 -3.82 6.23
N LEU A 252 -14.88 -2.85 5.51
CA LEU A 252 -16.15 -2.22 5.87
C LEU A 252 -17.29 -3.25 5.90
N VAL A 253 -17.36 -4.14 4.90
CA VAL A 253 -18.33 -5.24 4.91
C VAL A 253 -18.14 -6.15 6.11
N SER A 254 -16.90 -6.51 6.46
CA SER A 254 -16.63 -7.35 7.64
C SER A 254 -17.12 -6.68 8.93
N LEU A 255 -16.88 -5.37 9.07
CA LEU A 255 -17.33 -4.58 10.23
C LEU A 255 -18.86 -4.40 10.28
N LEU A 256 -19.52 -4.23 9.14
CA LEU A 256 -20.97 -4.03 9.04
C LEU A 256 -21.78 -5.33 9.09
N THR A 257 -21.11 -6.48 9.05
CA THR A 257 -21.75 -7.81 9.03
C THR A 257 -21.34 -8.62 10.27
N GLU A 258 -20.19 -9.29 10.24
CA GLU A 258 -19.64 -10.03 11.40
C GLU A 258 -19.44 -9.11 12.60
N GLY A 259 -18.97 -7.88 12.39
CA GLY A 259 -18.81 -6.87 13.44
C GLY A 259 -20.15 -6.44 14.07
N ARG A 260 -21.27 -6.72 13.40
CA ARG A 260 -22.63 -6.54 13.91
C ARG A 260 -23.26 -7.85 14.38
N GLY A 261 -22.49 -8.92 14.51
CA GLY A 261 -22.88 -10.18 15.14
C GLY A 261 -23.51 -11.21 14.21
N GLY A 262 -23.59 -10.96 12.90
CA GLY A 262 -23.94 -12.01 11.95
C GLY A 262 -22.81 -13.03 11.82
N VAL A 263 -23.14 -14.24 11.38
CA VAL A 263 -22.22 -15.38 11.44
C VAL A 263 -22.23 -16.15 10.12
N PHE A 264 -21.04 -16.49 9.62
CA PHE A 264 -20.90 -17.44 8.52
C PHE A 264 -20.95 -18.88 9.04
N ARG A 265 -21.78 -19.71 8.40
CA ARG A 265 -21.86 -21.16 8.66
C ARG A 265 -21.49 -21.92 7.40
N THR A 266 -20.59 -22.89 7.56
CA THR A 266 -20.22 -23.82 6.50
C THR A 266 -21.11 -25.06 6.60
N GLY A 267 -21.87 -25.35 5.56
CA GLY A 267 -22.66 -26.58 5.43
C GLY A 267 -21.77 -27.82 5.28
N ALA A 268 -22.36 -29.00 5.42
CA ALA A 268 -21.64 -30.28 5.25
C ALA A 268 -21.08 -30.47 3.83
N ASP A 269 -21.67 -29.80 2.84
CA ASP A 269 -21.26 -29.75 1.44
C ASP A 269 -20.18 -28.68 1.15
N GLY A 270 -19.73 -27.95 2.19
CA GLY A 270 -18.79 -26.84 2.06
C GLY A 270 -19.45 -25.51 1.64
N THR A 271 -20.76 -25.47 1.44
CA THR A 271 -21.47 -24.24 1.08
C THR A 271 -21.46 -23.26 2.24
N LEU A 272 -20.94 -22.05 1.99
CA LEU A 272 -20.95 -20.97 2.97
C LEU A 272 -22.29 -20.22 2.93
N THR A 273 -22.97 -20.18 4.08
CA THR A 273 -24.21 -19.44 4.29
C THR A 273 -23.99 -18.36 5.33
N TYR A 274 -24.49 -17.15 5.09
CA TYR A 274 -24.49 -16.09 6.09
C TYR A 274 -25.80 -16.08 6.88
N VAL A 275 -25.72 -16.02 8.20
CA VAL A 275 -26.86 -15.87 9.10
C VAL A 275 -26.84 -14.45 9.67
N PRO A 276 -27.73 -13.56 9.19
CA PRO A 276 -27.81 -12.19 9.71
C PRO A 276 -28.18 -12.18 11.18
N SER A 277 -27.63 -11.23 11.93
CA SER A 277 -28.07 -10.92 13.29
C SER A 277 -29.33 -10.05 13.33
N GLY A 278 -29.67 -9.41 12.20
CA GLY A 278 -30.71 -8.41 12.10
C GLY A 278 -30.24 -7.01 12.49
N ARG A 279 -28.93 -6.80 12.71
CA ARG A 279 -28.32 -5.48 12.99
C ARG A 279 -27.59 -4.88 11.79
N GLU A 280 -27.44 -5.66 10.72
CA GLU A 280 -26.77 -5.29 9.49
C GLU A 280 -27.59 -4.25 8.69
N PRO A 281 -26.95 -3.27 8.04
CA PRO A 281 -27.59 -2.52 6.97
C PRO A 281 -27.68 -3.35 5.66
N VAL A 282 -28.44 -2.86 4.67
CA VAL A 282 -28.44 -3.37 3.29
C VAL A 282 -27.45 -2.56 2.45
N LEU A 283 -26.44 -3.21 1.91
CA LEU A 283 -25.33 -2.57 1.21
C LEU A 283 -25.54 -2.65 -0.31
N HIS A 284 -25.62 -1.49 -0.97
CA HIS A 284 -25.69 -1.35 -2.43
C HIS A 284 -24.33 -0.92 -2.96
N VAL A 285 -23.64 -1.84 -3.64
CA VAL A 285 -22.20 -1.75 -3.88
C VAL A 285 -21.92 -1.59 -5.36
N GLY A 286 -21.08 -0.62 -5.71
CA GLY A 286 -20.50 -0.58 -7.05
C GLY A 286 -19.23 0.23 -7.14
N SER A 287 -18.63 0.22 -8.33
CA SER A 287 -17.36 0.89 -8.58
C SER A 287 -17.21 1.25 -10.04
N ARG A 288 -16.07 1.85 -10.41
CA ARG A 288 -15.76 2.11 -11.82
C ARG A 288 -15.73 0.82 -12.66
N ARG A 289 -15.18 -0.27 -12.11
CA ARG A 289 -15.11 -1.59 -12.79
C ARG A 289 -16.36 -2.45 -12.57
N GLY A 290 -17.11 -2.18 -11.51
CA GLY A 290 -18.33 -2.91 -11.16
C GLY A 290 -18.14 -4.31 -10.59
N VAL A 291 -16.90 -4.76 -10.44
CA VAL A 291 -16.52 -6.05 -9.86
C VAL A 291 -15.59 -5.84 -8.66
N PRO A 292 -15.52 -6.79 -7.69
CA PRO A 292 -14.51 -6.76 -6.64
C PRO A 292 -13.11 -7.02 -7.22
N TYR A 293 -12.06 -6.69 -6.46
CA TYR A 293 -10.69 -7.10 -6.83
C TYR A 293 -10.56 -8.63 -6.90
N HIS A 294 -9.67 -9.11 -7.77
CA HIS A 294 -9.36 -10.54 -7.88
C HIS A 294 -8.86 -11.10 -6.55
N SER A 295 -9.28 -12.30 -6.19
CA SER A 295 -8.74 -12.98 -5.00
C SER A 295 -7.25 -13.29 -5.15
N LYS A 296 -6.55 -13.35 -4.02
CA LYS A 296 -5.17 -13.81 -3.97
C LYS A 296 -5.06 -15.26 -4.43
N THR A 297 -4.07 -15.54 -5.27
CA THR A 297 -3.72 -16.89 -5.72
C THR A 297 -3.27 -17.76 -4.56
N ARG A 298 -3.73 -19.02 -4.47
CA ARG A 298 -3.34 -19.96 -3.40
C ARG A 298 -2.33 -21.03 -3.85
N TYR A 299 -1.88 -20.96 -5.10
CA TYR A 299 -0.91 -21.90 -5.68
C TYR A 299 0.50 -21.31 -5.75
N ARG A 300 1.47 -22.18 -6.04
CA ARG A 300 2.86 -21.82 -6.35
C ARG A 300 3.08 -21.83 -7.85
N LEU A 301 4.20 -21.25 -8.29
CA LEU A 301 4.71 -21.54 -9.63
C LEU A 301 4.97 -23.05 -9.72
N GLN A 302 4.55 -23.63 -10.83
CA GLN A 302 4.79 -25.03 -11.15
C GLN A 302 5.94 -25.16 -12.15
N GLY A 303 6.19 -24.10 -12.94
CA GLY A 303 7.39 -23.94 -13.74
C GLY A 303 8.55 -23.30 -12.97
N PRO A 304 9.73 -23.16 -13.61
CA PRO A 304 10.82 -22.38 -13.06
C PRO A 304 10.42 -20.89 -12.99
N ARG A 305 11.03 -20.16 -12.05
CA ARG A 305 10.79 -18.72 -11.93
C ARG A 305 11.14 -18.01 -13.24
N PRO A 306 10.25 -17.16 -13.79
CA PRO A 306 10.55 -16.44 -15.03
C PRO A 306 11.79 -15.54 -14.85
N PRO A 307 12.71 -15.50 -15.83
CA PRO A 307 13.89 -14.66 -15.77
C PRO A 307 13.52 -13.19 -16.03
N LEU A 308 13.20 -12.47 -14.96
CA LEU A 308 12.76 -11.08 -14.98
C LEU A 308 13.83 -10.16 -14.36
N PRO A 309 13.99 -8.90 -14.84
CA PRO A 309 13.27 -8.31 -15.96
C PRO A 309 13.81 -8.75 -17.33
N ARG A 310 12.95 -8.84 -18.36
CA ARG A 310 13.35 -9.19 -19.74
C ARG A 310 13.05 -8.09 -20.75
N HIS A 311 11.83 -7.56 -20.76
CA HIS A 311 11.34 -6.58 -21.73
C HIS A 311 11.18 -5.18 -21.14
N PHE A 312 11.00 -5.08 -19.82
CA PHE A 312 10.94 -3.81 -19.10
C PHE A 312 12.01 -3.75 -18.00
N GLY A 313 13.27 -3.90 -18.37
CA GLY A 313 14.43 -3.79 -17.47
C GLY A 313 15.22 -2.48 -17.61
N PRO A 314 16.39 -2.36 -16.93
CA PRO A 314 17.20 -1.14 -16.96
C PRO A 314 17.54 -0.63 -18.37
N LYS A 315 17.93 -1.52 -19.29
CA LYS A 315 18.22 -1.17 -20.69
C LYS A 315 17.01 -0.59 -21.43
N ALA A 316 15.82 -1.13 -21.18
CA ALA A 316 14.59 -0.64 -21.78
C ALA A 316 14.23 0.75 -21.24
N VAL A 317 14.40 0.96 -19.93
CA VAL A 317 14.26 2.29 -19.30
C VAL A 317 15.27 3.28 -19.89
N ASP A 318 16.55 2.89 -20.04
CA ASP A 318 17.57 3.75 -20.64
C ASP A 318 17.21 4.15 -22.06
N ALA A 319 16.74 3.20 -22.88
CA ALA A 319 16.29 3.46 -24.24
C ALA A 319 15.09 4.42 -24.30
N LEU A 320 14.14 4.32 -23.37
CA LEU A 320 13.03 5.28 -23.25
C LEU A 320 13.53 6.70 -22.91
N LEU A 321 14.46 6.81 -21.95
CA LEU A 321 15.04 8.08 -21.53
C LEU A 321 15.89 8.74 -22.62
N ALA A 322 16.61 7.93 -23.40
CA ALA A 322 17.46 8.38 -24.51
C ALA A 322 16.68 9.03 -25.67
N ARG A 323 15.35 8.85 -25.76
CA ARG A 323 14.52 9.46 -26.81
C ARG A 323 14.48 11.00 -26.81
N GLY A 324 14.99 11.65 -25.76
CA GLY A 324 15.08 13.12 -25.70
C GLY A 324 13.77 13.91 -25.69
N ARG A 325 12.59 13.25 -25.77
CA ARG A 325 11.25 13.87 -25.75
C ARG A 325 10.42 13.49 -24.52
N PRO A 326 9.35 14.23 -24.19
CA PRO A 326 8.34 13.78 -23.23
C PRO A 326 7.73 12.43 -23.61
N LEU A 327 7.37 11.65 -22.59
CA LEU A 327 6.81 10.30 -22.69
C LEU A 327 5.36 10.29 -22.20
N GLU A 328 4.56 9.41 -22.79
CA GLU A 328 3.22 9.07 -22.33
C GLU A 328 3.23 7.61 -21.89
N LEU A 329 2.83 7.32 -20.65
CA LEU A 329 2.81 5.99 -20.05
C LEU A 329 2.09 4.99 -20.97
N ARG A 330 0.85 5.25 -21.38
CA ARG A 330 0.07 4.29 -22.19
C ARG A 330 0.65 4.06 -23.58
N ARG A 331 1.21 5.09 -24.20
CA ARG A 331 1.75 5.01 -25.57
C ARG A 331 3.16 4.45 -25.61
N ASP A 332 4.05 4.97 -24.76
CA ASP A 332 5.49 4.76 -24.88
C ASP A 332 6.00 3.66 -23.93
N VAL A 333 5.36 3.46 -22.78
CA VAL A 333 5.88 2.64 -21.67
C VAL A 333 5.09 1.35 -21.49
N TRP A 334 3.76 1.47 -21.47
CA TRP A 334 2.82 0.38 -21.25
C TRP A 334 3.01 -0.79 -22.22
N PRO A 335 3.29 -0.62 -23.53
CA PRO A 335 3.56 -1.76 -24.40
C PRO A 335 4.72 -2.64 -23.93
N LEU A 336 5.77 -2.05 -23.33
CA LEU A 336 6.88 -2.82 -22.75
C LEU A 336 6.50 -3.47 -21.42
N MET A 337 5.72 -2.78 -20.58
CA MET A 337 5.20 -3.32 -19.33
C MET A 337 4.24 -4.50 -19.59
N ALA A 338 3.33 -4.36 -20.53
CA ALA A 338 2.40 -5.39 -20.98
C ALA A 338 3.17 -6.60 -21.51
N LYS A 339 4.20 -6.37 -22.34
CA LYS A 339 5.09 -7.42 -22.84
C LYS A 339 5.86 -8.15 -21.74
N GLU A 340 6.33 -7.43 -20.72
CA GLU A 340 6.98 -8.00 -19.53
C GLU A 340 6.00 -8.90 -18.74
N ILE A 341 4.78 -8.41 -18.49
CA ILE A 341 3.74 -9.16 -17.78
C ILE A 341 3.32 -10.41 -18.57
N GLY A 342 3.11 -10.27 -19.88
CA GLY A 342 2.83 -11.37 -20.79
C GLY A 342 3.94 -12.40 -20.82
N PHE A 343 5.21 -11.99 -20.79
CA PHE A 343 6.34 -12.92 -20.71
C PHE A 343 6.27 -13.77 -19.44
N GLY A 344 6.00 -13.17 -18.28
CA GLY A 344 5.81 -13.92 -17.03
C GLY A 344 4.67 -14.93 -17.11
N HIS A 345 3.53 -14.54 -17.69
CA HIS A 345 2.36 -15.40 -17.89
C HIS A 345 2.66 -16.58 -18.81
N TYR A 346 3.15 -16.32 -20.03
CA TYR A 346 3.42 -17.36 -21.01
C TYR A 346 4.61 -18.23 -20.63
N HIS A 347 5.63 -17.69 -19.95
CA HIS A 347 6.73 -18.50 -19.43
C HIS A 347 6.20 -19.57 -18.47
N GLU A 348 5.40 -19.19 -17.48
CA GLU A 348 4.80 -20.16 -16.57
C GLU A 348 3.87 -21.13 -17.31
N LEU A 349 3.02 -20.66 -18.23
CA LEU A 349 2.14 -21.53 -19.02
C LEU A 349 2.91 -22.61 -19.80
N PHE A 350 3.95 -22.22 -20.55
CA PHE A 350 4.71 -23.16 -21.38
C PHE A 350 5.56 -24.15 -20.58
N HIS A 351 6.02 -23.75 -19.39
CA HIS A 351 6.85 -24.61 -18.56
C HIS A 351 6.04 -25.50 -17.61
N ALA A 352 4.94 -25.00 -17.07
CA ALA A 352 4.09 -25.74 -16.15
C ALA A 352 3.05 -26.62 -16.84
N HIS A 353 2.51 -26.14 -17.97
CA HIS A 353 1.40 -26.77 -18.69
C HIS A 353 1.68 -26.88 -20.19
N PRO A 354 2.79 -27.54 -20.60
CA PRO A 354 3.17 -27.66 -22.02
C PRO A 354 2.10 -28.38 -22.87
N GLU A 355 1.22 -29.18 -22.27
CA GLU A 355 0.10 -29.82 -22.94
C GLU A 355 -1.00 -28.84 -23.40
N ARG A 356 -0.97 -27.60 -22.89
CA ARG A 356 -1.91 -26.52 -23.25
C ARG A 356 -1.33 -25.57 -24.29
N THR A 357 -0.12 -25.84 -24.79
CA THR A 357 0.54 -25.04 -25.82
C THR A 357 0.78 -25.87 -27.08
N ALA A 358 0.85 -25.19 -28.22
CA ALA A 358 0.96 -25.81 -29.55
C ALA A 358 2.32 -25.58 -30.22
N LEU A 359 3.20 -24.77 -29.62
CA LEU A 359 4.56 -24.50 -30.12
C LEU A 359 5.60 -24.87 -29.05
N PRO A 360 6.83 -25.23 -29.44
CA PRO A 360 7.96 -25.29 -28.51
C PRO A 360 8.23 -23.91 -27.89
N TRP A 361 8.57 -23.87 -26.59
CA TRP A 361 8.91 -22.63 -25.89
C TRP A 361 10.02 -21.83 -26.58
N THR A 362 11.04 -22.51 -27.11
CA THR A 362 12.16 -21.86 -27.80
C THR A 362 11.72 -21.12 -29.06
N GLU A 363 10.78 -21.67 -29.82
CA GLU A 363 10.19 -21.02 -30.99
C GLU A 363 9.31 -19.83 -30.57
N PHE A 364 8.41 -20.05 -29.61
CA PHE A 364 7.52 -19.00 -29.12
C PHE A 364 8.30 -17.82 -28.52
N SER A 365 9.26 -18.08 -27.62
CA SER A 365 10.03 -17.02 -26.96
C SER A 365 10.88 -16.23 -27.94
N ALA A 366 11.48 -16.86 -28.96
CA ALA A 366 12.26 -16.15 -29.96
C ALA A 366 11.38 -15.21 -30.80
N ALA A 367 10.19 -15.67 -31.23
CA ALA A 367 9.24 -14.81 -31.94
C ALA A 367 8.66 -13.72 -31.03
N TYR A 368 8.35 -14.04 -29.78
CA TYR A 368 7.82 -13.09 -28.79
C TYR A 368 8.82 -11.96 -28.52
N ASP A 369 10.12 -12.24 -28.44
CA ASP A 369 11.17 -11.25 -28.18
C ASP A 369 11.21 -10.14 -29.25
N GLU A 370 10.92 -10.47 -30.51
CA GLU A 370 10.99 -9.53 -31.65
C GLU A 370 9.72 -8.68 -31.85
N LEU A 371 8.56 -9.12 -31.33
CA LEU A 371 7.26 -8.50 -31.62
C LEU A 371 6.83 -7.48 -30.56
N GLY A 372 6.17 -6.39 -30.95
CA GLY A 372 5.49 -5.49 -30.03
C GLY A 372 4.22 -6.13 -29.44
N TRP A 373 3.89 -5.82 -28.17
CA TRP A 373 2.70 -6.39 -27.51
C TRP A 373 1.40 -6.17 -28.31
N TYR A 374 1.26 -4.99 -28.90
CA TYR A 374 0.07 -4.58 -29.65
C TYR A 374 0.18 -4.79 -31.17
N ASP A 375 1.16 -5.57 -31.64
CA ASP A 375 1.28 -5.91 -33.05
C ASP A 375 0.28 -7.02 -33.41
N ASP A 376 -0.34 -6.96 -34.59
CA ASP A 376 -1.21 -8.04 -35.09
C ASP A 376 -0.47 -9.38 -35.15
N ALA A 377 0.84 -9.34 -35.44
CA ALA A 377 1.71 -10.51 -35.43
C ALA A 377 1.87 -11.14 -34.03
N MET A 378 1.85 -10.34 -32.95
CA MET A 378 1.86 -10.86 -31.57
C MET A 378 0.56 -11.59 -31.26
N THR A 379 -0.58 -11.00 -31.63
CA THR A 379 -1.90 -11.62 -31.48
C THR A 379 -1.97 -12.96 -32.22
N ALA A 380 -1.49 -13.00 -33.47
CA ALA A 380 -1.43 -14.22 -34.27
C ALA A 380 -0.46 -15.27 -33.69
N LEU A 381 0.69 -14.85 -33.15
CA LEU A 381 1.64 -15.73 -32.47
C LEU A 381 1.00 -16.39 -31.25
N VAL A 382 0.39 -15.59 -30.36
CA VAL A 382 -0.29 -16.09 -29.15
C VAL A 382 -1.43 -17.03 -29.53
N ALA A 383 -2.27 -16.66 -30.50
CA ALA A 383 -3.39 -17.51 -30.93
C ALA A 383 -2.93 -18.86 -31.49
N ARG A 384 -1.82 -18.88 -32.25
CA ARG A 384 -1.23 -20.11 -32.77
C ARG A 384 -0.61 -20.97 -31.65
N ALA A 385 0.00 -20.33 -30.66
CA ALA A 385 0.76 -21.03 -29.63
C ALA A 385 -0.07 -21.47 -28.42
N VAL A 386 -1.18 -20.78 -28.13
CA VAL A 386 -2.08 -21.03 -27.00
C VAL A 386 -3.50 -21.24 -27.56
N PRO A 387 -3.90 -22.49 -27.83
CA PRO A 387 -5.17 -22.78 -28.50
C PRO A 387 -6.42 -22.33 -27.72
N ASP A 388 -6.41 -22.50 -26.40
CA ASP A 388 -7.52 -22.11 -25.53
C ASP A 388 -7.48 -20.60 -25.24
N PRO A 389 -8.52 -19.82 -25.60
CA PRO A 389 -8.61 -18.40 -25.24
C PRO A 389 -8.54 -18.12 -23.74
N ALA A 390 -8.95 -19.05 -22.88
CA ALA A 390 -8.91 -18.88 -21.41
C ALA A 390 -7.48 -18.82 -20.82
N ASP A 391 -6.49 -19.23 -21.61
CA ASP A 391 -5.06 -19.16 -21.28
C ASP A 391 -4.34 -17.97 -21.90
N ARG A 392 -5.04 -17.18 -22.72
CA ARG A 392 -4.48 -15.98 -23.34
C ARG A 392 -4.64 -14.80 -22.40
N LEU A 393 -3.60 -13.97 -22.34
CA LEU A 393 -3.63 -12.76 -21.55
C LEU A 393 -4.26 -11.61 -22.34
N ASP A 394 -5.39 -11.11 -21.86
CA ASP A 394 -6.13 -9.97 -22.42
C ASP A 394 -6.25 -8.89 -21.33
N PHE A 395 -5.48 -7.81 -21.47
CA PHE A 395 -5.42 -6.75 -20.45
C PHE A 395 -6.66 -5.87 -20.46
N GLU A 396 -7.27 -5.68 -21.62
CA GLU A 396 -8.45 -4.86 -21.81
C GLU A 396 -9.68 -5.54 -21.16
N ALA A 397 -9.87 -6.84 -21.39
CA ALA A 397 -10.90 -7.64 -20.73
C ALA A 397 -10.67 -7.74 -19.21
N LEU A 398 -9.41 -7.89 -18.77
CA LEU A 398 -9.06 -7.87 -17.35
C LEU A 398 -9.35 -6.51 -16.70
N ASP A 399 -8.97 -5.39 -17.33
CA ASP A 399 -9.17 -4.07 -16.73
C ASP A 399 -10.66 -3.68 -16.64
N ARG A 400 -11.48 -4.12 -17.60
CA ARG A 400 -12.91 -3.79 -17.68
C ARG A 400 -13.78 -5.02 -18.03
N PRO A 401 -14.00 -5.95 -17.08
CA PRO A 401 -14.73 -7.19 -17.34
C PRO A 401 -16.22 -7.01 -17.64
N LEU A 402 -16.79 -5.83 -17.35
CA LEU A 402 -18.19 -5.50 -17.63
C LEU A 402 -18.35 -4.51 -18.80
N ASP A 403 -17.28 -4.20 -19.53
CA ASP A 403 -17.38 -3.29 -20.66
C ASP A 403 -18.28 -3.87 -21.76
N GLY A 404 -19.14 -3.03 -22.33
CA GLY A 404 -20.13 -3.45 -23.34
C GLY A 404 -21.28 -4.35 -22.83
N LEU A 405 -21.35 -4.69 -21.53
CA LEU A 405 -22.44 -5.49 -20.97
C LEU A 405 -23.55 -4.61 -20.37
N ALA A 406 -24.80 -4.96 -20.67
CA ALA A 406 -26.00 -4.39 -20.05
C ALA A 406 -27.01 -5.48 -19.72
N PHE A 407 -27.63 -5.39 -18.56
CA PHE A 407 -28.56 -6.38 -18.03
C PHE A 407 -29.97 -5.78 -17.92
N PRO A 408 -31.02 -6.54 -18.31
CA PRO A 408 -32.39 -6.03 -18.34
C PRO A 408 -32.99 -5.85 -16.94
N THR A 409 -32.47 -6.53 -15.91
CA THR A 409 -32.96 -6.44 -14.53
C THR A 409 -31.80 -6.48 -13.54
N ALA A 410 -32.04 -5.94 -12.33
CA ALA A 410 -31.08 -5.99 -11.24
C ALA A 410 -30.76 -7.43 -10.84
N GLU A 411 -31.75 -8.33 -10.83
CA GLU A 411 -31.61 -9.74 -10.49
C GLU A 411 -30.73 -10.50 -11.49
N ALA A 412 -30.88 -10.22 -12.79
CA ALA A 412 -30.03 -10.82 -13.83
C ALA A 412 -28.57 -10.41 -13.63
N PHE A 413 -28.33 -9.14 -13.27
CA PHE A 413 -27.00 -8.67 -12.94
C PHE A 413 -26.46 -9.29 -11.64
N GLN A 414 -27.29 -9.44 -10.60
CA GLN A 414 -26.87 -10.11 -9.36
C GLN A 414 -26.35 -11.52 -9.64
N GLU A 415 -27.05 -12.28 -10.49
CA GLU A 415 -26.66 -13.64 -10.85
C GLU A 415 -25.37 -13.68 -11.65
N HIS A 416 -25.24 -12.80 -12.65
CA HIS A 416 -24.02 -12.67 -13.42
C HIS A 416 -22.80 -12.36 -12.52
N LEU A 417 -22.93 -11.38 -11.61
CA LEU A 417 -21.78 -11.00 -10.78
C LEU A 417 -21.42 -12.07 -9.76
N ARG A 418 -22.40 -12.80 -9.20
CA ARG A 418 -22.11 -13.98 -8.37
C ARG A 418 -21.35 -15.05 -9.16
N GLY A 419 -21.73 -15.30 -10.42
CA GLY A 419 -21.02 -16.20 -11.32
C GLY A 419 -19.57 -15.74 -11.58
N HIS A 420 -19.38 -14.46 -11.88
CA HIS A 420 -18.04 -13.87 -12.09
C HIS A 420 -17.14 -14.03 -10.85
N VAL A 421 -17.65 -13.70 -9.66
CA VAL A 421 -16.88 -13.83 -8.40
C VAL A 421 -16.59 -15.29 -8.07
N ALA A 422 -17.52 -16.21 -8.32
CA ALA A 422 -17.28 -17.64 -8.12
C ALA A 422 -16.21 -18.18 -9.08
N ALA A 423 -16.23 -17.75 -10.34
CA ALA A 423 -15.23 -18.13 -11.34
C ALA A 423 -13.84 -17.60 -11.00
N ASP A 424 -13.74 -16.35 -10.51
CA ASP A 424 -12.47 -15.80 -10.03
C ASP A 424 -11.89 -16.66 -8.89
N VAL A 425 -12.69 -16.93 -7.86
CA VAL A 425 -12.24 -17.73 -6.71
C VAL A 425 -11.78 -19.12 -7.15
N ALA A 426 -12.55 -19.78 -8.01
CA ALA A 426 -12.20 -21.10 -8.53
C ALA A 426 -10.87 -21.06 -9.30
N ARG A 427 -10.69 -20.07 -10.19
CA ARG A 427 -9.46 -19.89 -10.96
C ARG A 427 -8.25 -19.63 -10.06
N ARG A 428 -8.40 -18.75 -9.06
CA ARG A 428 -7.31 -18.33 -8.16
C ARG A 428 -6.92 -19.39 -7.12
N GLU A 429 -7.71 -20.44 -6.96
CA GLU A 429 -7.40 -21.57 -6.08
C GLU A 429 -7.00 -22.85 -6.83
N ASP A 430 -7.09 -22.86 -8.16
CA ASP A 430 -6.70 -24.00 -9.00
C ASP A 430 -5.29 -23.81 -9.61
N PRO A 431 -4.30 -24.66 -9.25
CA PRO A 431 -2.95 -24.56 -9.77
C PRO A 431 -2.87 -24.69 -11.29
N ALA A 432 -3.87 -25.26 -11.98
CA ALA A 432 -3.93 -25.26 -13.45
C ALA A 432 -3.81 -23.84 -14.04
N PHE A 433 -4.16 -22.79 -13.29
CA PHE A 433 -4.02 -21.39 -13.70
C PHE A 433 -2.78 -20.70 -13.12
N SER A 434 -1.69 -21.46 -12.88
CA SER A 434 -0.44 -20.93 -12.33
C SER A 434 0.18 -19.81 -13.17
N ALA A 435 -0.15 -19.74 -14.47
CA ALA A 435 0.24 -18.64 -15.37
C ALA A 435 -0.10 -17.24 -14.81
N ASP A 436 -1.23 -17.10 -14.10
CA ASP A 436 -1.61 -15.81 -13.48
C ASP A 436 -0.60 -15.38 -12.40
N LEU A 437 0.03 -16.32 -11.70
CA LEU A 437 1.09 -16.04 -10.73
C LEU A 437 2.41 -15.67 -11.44
N GLY A 438 2.68 -16.26 -12.61
CA GLY A 438 3.75 -15.80 -13.50
C GLY A 438 3.59 -14.34 -13.90
N ALA A 439 2.37 -13.95 -14.30
CA ALA A 439 2.01 -12.56 -14.59
C ALA A 439 2.16 -11.65 -13.36
N PHE A 440 1.78 -12.12 -12.16
CA PHE A 440 1.96 -11.39 -10.91
C PHE A 440 3.44 -11.10 -10.59
N TYR A 441 4.35 -12.07 -10.74
CA TYR A 441 5.78 -11.82 -10.54
C TYR A 441 6.33 -10.81 -11.56
N ALA A 442 5.86 -10.84 -12.80
CA ALA A 442 6.22 -9.84 -13.79
C ALA A 442 5.63 -8.45 -13.49
N LEU A 443 4.43 -8.36 -12.91
CA LEU A 443 3.91 -7.10 -12.36
C LEU A 443 4.81 -6.52 -11.27
N LEU A 444 5.35 -7.36 -10.36
CA LEU A 444 6.31 -6.92 -9.36
C LEU A 444 7.63 -6.45 -10.00
N SER A 445 8.12 -7.14 -11.04
CA SER A 445 9.26 -6.71 -11.85
C SER A 445 9.05 -5.30 -12.41
N VAL A 446 7.89 -5.04 -13.02
CA VAL A 446 7.52 -3.71 -13.53
C VAL A 446 7.54 -2.65 -12.42
N TYR A 447 7.00 -2.95 -11.24
CA TYR A 447 7.04 -2.06 -10.08
C TYR A 447 8.47 -1.75 -9.60
N GLY A 448 9.41 -2.67 -9.78
CA GLY A 448 10.82 -2.45 -9.44
C GLY A 448 11.52 -1.44 -10.35
N GLN A 449 11.07 -1.31 -11.61
CA GLN A 449 11.73 -0.50 -12.65
C GLN A 449 11.06 0.86 -12.88
N LEU A 450 9.74 0.94 -12.71
CA LEU A 450 8.96 2.15 -12.95
C LEU A 450 9.41 3.38 -12.12
N PRO A 451 9.79 3.27 -10.83
CA PRO A 451 10.22 4.42 -10.05
C PRO A 451 11.39 5.19 -10.67
N ARG A 452 12.34 4.49 -11.31
CA ARG A 452 13.48 5.12 -12.01
C ARG A 452 13.02 5.96 -13.20
N LEU A 453 12.07 5.44 -13.99
CA LEU A 453 11.49 6.16 -15.11
C LEU A 453 10.73 7.42 -14.65
N VAL A 454 9.95 7.30 -13.58
CA VAL A 454 9.16 8.41 -13.00
C VAL A 454 10.09 9.48 -12.43
N ALA A 455 11.12 9.08 -11.67
CA ALA A 455 12.10 9.98 -11.09
C ALA A 455 12.89 10.79 -12.13
N ALA A 456 13.02 10.28 -13.37
CA ALA A 456 13.65 11.01 -14.46
C ALA A 456 12.80 12.19 -15.00
N GLY A 457 11.55 12.35 -14.54
CA GLY A 457 10.70 13.50 -14.86
C GLY A 457 10.31 13.60 -16.34
N ARG A 458 10.25 12.47 -17.05
CA ARG A 458 10.00 12.45 -18.50
C ARG A 458 8.55 12.23 -18.91
N LEU A 459 7.67 11.83 -17.99
CA LEU A 459 6.25 11.71 -18.27
C LEU A 459 5.62 13.10 -18.40
N THR A 460 4.70 13.27 -19.36
CA THR A 460 3.89 14.49 -19.45
C THR A 460 3.01 14.65 -18.22
N ALA A 461 2.60 15.88 -17.92
CA ALA A 461 1.73 16.15 -16.78
C ALA A 461 0.39 15.41 -16.94
N ARG A 462 -0.15 15.38 -18.16
CA ARG A 462 -1.37 14.63 -18.50
C ARG A 462 -1.21 13.13 -18.24
N SER A 463 -0.11 12.52 -18.68
CA SER A 463 0.14 11.09 -18.50
C SER A 463 0.30 10.73 -17.03
N LEU A 464 1.04 11.55 -16.28
CA LEU A 464 1.20 11.37 -14.85
C LEU A 464 -0.16 11.41 -14.13
N ALA A 465 -0.99 12.39 -14.44
CA ALA A 465 -2.32 12.55 -13.83
C ALA A 465 -3.28 11.41 -14.17
N THR A 466 -3.43 11.09 -15.46
CA THR A 466 -4.53 10.25 -15.95
C THR A 466 -4.14 8.79 -16.10
N GLU A 467 -2.88 8.51 -16.43
CA GLU A 467 -2.41 7.16 -16.77
C GLU A 467 -1.66 6.53 -15.59
N LEU A 468 -0.73 7.25 -14.96
CA LEU A 468 0.01 6.72 -13.81
C LEU A 468 -0.82 6.79 -12.53
N ASP A 469 -1.17 7.99 -12.09
CA ASP A 469 -1.93 8.21 -10.84
C ASP A 469 -3.41 7.78 -11.00
N GLY A 470 -4.00 7.99 -12.19
CA GLY A 470 -5.42 7.72 -12.44
C GLY A 470 -5.77 6.27 -12.82
N TRP A 471 -4.87 5.53 -13.50
CA TRP A 471 -5.18 4.20 -14.04
C TRP A 471 -4.26 3.09 -13.50
N TRP A 472 -2.94 3.22 -13.69
CA TRP A 472 -1.96 2.16 -13.44
C TRP A 472 -2.04 1.56 -12.03
N HIS A 473 -2.02 2.42 -11.00
CA HIS A 473 -2.10 1.95 -9.62
C HIS A 473 -3.39 1.18 -9.36
N GLY A 474 -4.52 1.69 -9.85
CA GLY A 474 -5.82 1.03 -9.72
C GLY A 474 -5.94 -0.27 -10.51
N PHE A 475 -5.26 -0.41 -11.65
CA PHE A 475 -5.16 -1.64 -12.42
C PHE A 475 -4.31 -2.68 -11.70
N PHE A 476 -3.12 -2.29 -11.24
CA PHE A 476 -2.27 -3.16 -10.43
C PHE A 476 -2.98 -3.65 -9.16
N SER A 477 -3.59 -2.74 -8.39
CA SER A 477 -4.27 -3.14 -7.15
C SER A 477 -5.40 -4.13 -7.42
N PHE A 478 -6.13 -3.95 -8.53
CA PHE A 478 -7.21 -4.85 -8.94
C PHE A 478 -6.72 -6.28 -9.25
N LEU A 479 -5.60 -6.42 -9.96
CA LEU A 479 -5.05 -7.74 -10.33
C LEU A 479 -4.22 -8.39 -9.22
N ALA A 480 -3.39 -7.59 -8.54
CA ALA A 480 -2.28 -8.08 -7.73
C ALA A 480 -2.48 -7.88 -6.23
N SER A 481 -3.43 -7.04 -5.80
CA SER A 481 -3.59 -6.63 -4.40
C SER A 481 -4.98 -6.94 -3.82
N GLY A 482 -5.76 -7.84 -4.43
CA GLY A 482 -7.08 -8.16 -3.91
C GLY A 482 -7.09 -9.03 -2.64
N PRO A 483 -8.28 -9.38 -2.15
CA PRO A 483 -8.46 -10.01 -0.84
C PRO A 483 -8.18 -11.52 -0.85
N PRO A 484 -8.09 -12.15 0.34
CA PRO A 484 -8.08 -13.61 0.45
C PRO A 484 -9.32 -14.25 -0.21
N GLY A 485 -9.18 -15.42 -0.84
CA GLY A 485 -10.30 -16.10 -1.53
C GLY A 485 -11.53 -16.35 -0.65
N PHE A 486 -11.34 -16.62 0.65
CA PHE A 486 -12.46 -16.80 1.58
C PHE A 486 -13.30 -15.53 1.75
N ARG A 487 -12.74 -14.33 1.57
CA ARG A 487 -13.50 -13.06 1.62
C ARG A 487 -14.44 -12.92 0.44
N LEU A 488 -14.07 -13.42 -0.73
CA LEU A 488 -14.97 -13.44 -1.90
C LEU A 488 -16.06 -14.51 -1.76
N ARG A 489 -15.77 -15.67 -1.14
CA ARG A 489 -16.82 -16.64 -0.77
C ARG A 489 -17.81 -16.04 0.24
N GLN A 490 -17.32 -15.29 1.22
CA GLN A 490 -18.18 -14.55 2.16
C GLN A 490 -19.03 -13.50 1.44
N LEU A 491 -18.47 -12.76 0.48
CA LEU A 491 -19.23 -11.83 -0.37
C LEU A 491 -20.38 -12.52 -1.11
N LEU A 492 -20.15 -13.71 -1.67
CA LEU A 492 -21.19 -14.51 -2.32
C LEU A 492 -22.31 -14.88 -1.33
N ALA A 493 -21.95 -15.32 -0.13
CA ALA A 493 -22.91 -15.68 0.92
C ALA A 493 -23.74 -14.46 1.38
N LEU A 494 -23.10 -13.31 1.55
CA LEU A 494 -23.77 -12.04 1.88
C LEU A 494 -24.72 -11.57 0.78
N SER A 495 -24.33 -11.75 -0.49
CA SER A 495 -25.19 -11.43 -1.63
C SER A 495 -26.43 -12.32 -1.68
N ARG A 496 -26.26 -13.63 -1.47
CA ARG A 496 -27.39 -14.58 -1.41
C ARG A 496 -28.33 -14.29 -0.23
N ALA A 497 -27.78 -13.81 0.89
CA ALA A 497 -28.57 -13.39 2.05
C ALA A 497 -29.29 -12.04 1.86
N GLY A 498 -29.08 -11.35 0.73
CA GLY A 498 -29.69 -10.06 0.43
C GLY A 498 -29.07 -8.86 1.17
N ILE A 499 -28.00 -9.09 1.93
CA ILE A 499 -27.26 -8.06 2.68
C ILE A 499 -26.40 -7.21 1.75
N VAL A 500 -25.82 -7.83 0.71
CA VAL A 500 -25.05 -7.12 -0.32
C VAL A 500 -25.75 -7.22 -1.67
N ARG A 501 -26.00 -6.07 -2.30
CA ARG A 501 -26.60 -5.96 -3.62
C ARG A 501 -25.65 -5.18 -4.54
N PHE A 502 -25.47 -5.65 -5.76
CA PHE A 502 -24.52 -5.05 -6.70
C PHE A 502 -25.17 -4.02 -7.63
N LEU A 503 -24.51 -2.89 -7.82
CA LEU A 503 -24.99 -1.77 -8.65
C LEU A 503 -24.42 -1.78 -10.08
N GLY A 504 -23.25 -2.37 -10.31
CA GLY A 504 -22.62 -2.45 -11.64
C GLY A 504 -21.40 -1.56 -11.83
N ALA A 505 -20.92 -1.47 -13.08
CA ALA A 505 -19.77 -0.65 -13.46
C ALA A 505 -20.16 0.81 -13.68
N GLY A 506 -19.20 1.73 -13.56
CA GLY A 506 -19.44 3.15 -13.81
C GLY A 506 -20.55 3.77 -12.94
N VAL A 507 -20.69 3.31 -11.68
CA VAL A 507 -21.72 3.85 -10.77
C VAL A 507 -21.60 5.36 -10.65
N SER A 508 -22.71 6.04 -10.92
CA SER A 508 -22.92 7.45 -10.63
C SER A 508 -23.70 7.57 -9.32
N VAL A 509 -23.22 8.44 -8.43
CA VAL A 509 -23.91 8.78 -7.17
C VAL A 509 -24.36 10.23 -7.27
N GLY A 510 -25.64 10.46 -7.00
CA GLY A 510 -26.29 11.75 -6.98
C GLY A 510 -27.04 11.99 -5.68
N THR A 511 -27.78 13.09 -5.65
CA THR A 511 -28.57 13.53 -4.49
C THR A 511 -29.98 13.89 -4.97
N ASP A 512 -30.99 13.46 -4.24
CA ASP A 512 -32.39 13.80 -4.46
C ASP A 512 -32.87 14.71 -3.33
N GLU A 513 -33.05 16.01 -3.65
CA GLU A 513 -33.50 17.02 -2.69
C GLU A 513 -34.99 16.88 -2.33
N GLU A 514 -35.82 16.23 -3.16
CA GLU A 514 -37.25 16.02 -2.87
C GLU A 514 -37.44 14.93 -1.81
N THR A 515 -36.73 13.83 -1.97
CA THR A 515 -36.81 12.70 -1.02
C THR A 515 -35.80 12.82 0.13
N GLY A 516 -34.81 13.70 0.02
CA GLY A 516 -33.72 13.83 0.99
C GLY A 516 -32.85 12.59 1.04
N THR A 517 -32.56 11.96 -0.10
CA THR A 517 -31.77 10.72 -0.19
C THR A 517 -30.60 10.82 -1.16
N PHE A 518 -29.60 9.96 -0.99
CA PHE A 518 -28.61 9.69 -2.02
C PHE A 518 -29.20 8.76 -3.08
N THR A 519 -28.81 8.95 -4.34
CA THR A 519 -29.21 8.09 -5.45
C THR A 519 -28.00 7.41 -6.07
N ALA A 520 -28.12 6.15 -6.48
CA ALA A 520 -27.11 5.46 -7.28
C ALA A 520 -27.70 4.80 -8.53
N SER A 521 -26.99 4.91 -9.65
CA SER A 521 -27.34 4.28 -10.92
C SER A 521 -26.10 3.82 -11.69
N SER A 522 -26.26 2.84 -12.58
CA SER A 522 -25.18 2.32 -13.44
C SER A 522 -25.69 2.03 -14.85
N PRO A 523 -24.87 2.26 -15.90
CA PRO A 523 -25.18 1.81 -17.25
C PRO A 523 -25.26 0.28 -17.38
N THR A 524 -24.69 -0.49 -16.44
CA THR A 524 -24.75 -1.96 -16.44
C THR A 524 -26.19 -2.47 -16.23
N VAL A 525 -27.04 -1.71 -15.53
CA VAL A 525 -28.46 -2.03 -15.34
C VAL A 525 -29.29 -0.78 -15.65
N PRO A 526 -29.51 -0.46 -16.94
CA PRO A 526 -30.19 0.75 -17.35
C PRO A 526 -31.57 0.90 -16.71
N GLY A 527 -31.89 2.10 -16.22
CA GLY A 527 -33.17 2.41 -15.58
C GLY A 527 -33.32 1.95 -14.13
N HIS A 528 -32.35 1.23 -13.57
CA HIS A 528 -32.33 0.91 -12.16
C HIS A 528 -31.69 2.04 -11.34
N VAL A 529 -32.45 2.59 -10.39
CA VAL A 529 -31.98 3.62 -9.46
C VAL A 529 -32.25 3.15 -8.03
N VAL A 530 -31.23 3.24 -7.19
CA VAL A 530 -31.33 2.97 -5.74
C VAL A 530 -31.35 4.28 -4.98
N HIS A 531 -32.25 4.41 -4.02
CA HIS A 531 -32.29 5.50 -3.05
C HIS A 531 -31.80 5.00 -1.68
N ALA A 532 -30.97 5.78 -1.00
CA ALA A 532 -30.38 5.42 0.28
C ALA A 532 -30.24 6.62 1.21
N SER A 533 -30.41 6.41 2.51
CA SER A 533 -30.17 7.43 3.55
C SER A 533 -28.72 7.48 4.02
N ALA A 534 -27.85 6.68 3.43
CA ALA A 534 -26.43 6.63 3.77
C ALA A 534 -25.53 6.43 2.54
N LEU A 535 -24.37 7.09 2.56
CA LEU A 535 -23.31 6.95 1.56
C LEU A 535 -21.97 6.62 2.24
N ILE A 536 -21.27 5.62 1.73
CA ILE A 536 -19.91 5.27 2.15
C ILE A 536 -18.98 5.26 0.95
N GLU A 537 -17.90 6.04 1.03
CA GLU A 537 -16.80 6.00 0.08
C GLU A 537 -15.80 4.93 0.52
N ALA A 538 -15.93 3.73 -0.04
CA ALA A 538 -15.17 2.55 0.34
C ALA A 538 -13.78 2.48 -0.33
N TYR A 539 -13.03 3.58 -0.22
CA TYR A 539 -11.64 3.71 -0.66
C TYR A 539 -10.88 4.70 0.21
N LEU A 540 -9.56 4.63 0.16
CA LEU A 540 -8.69 5.52 0.92
C LEU A 540 -8.68 6.93 0.32
N PRO A 541 -8.47 7.97 1.14
CA PRO A 541 -8.26 9.32 0.62
C PRO A 541 -7.01 9.36 -0.28
N GLY A 542 -7.12 10.07 -1.40
CA GLY A 542 -5.96 10.37 -2.24
C GLY A 542 -4.98 11.30 -1.51
N PRO A 543 -3.68 11.24 -1.85
CA PRO A 543 -2.69 12.13 -1.26
C PRO A 543 -3.03 13.61 -1.51
N SER A 544 -2.84 14.45 -0.49
CA SER A 544 -3.00 15.89 -0.60
C SER A 544 -2.29 16.59 0.54
N LEU A 545 -1.30 17.44 0.26
CA LEU A 545 -0.70 18.31 1.26
C LEU A 545 -1.60 19.48 1.65
N GLU A 546 -2.37 20.03 0.70
CA GLU A 546 -3.32 21.12 0.97
C GLU A 546 -4.41 20.70 1.96
N ARG A 547 -4.92 19.47 1.82
CA ARG A 547 -6.01 18.92 2.63
C ARG A 547 -5.55 17.90 3.67
N THR A 548 -4.24 17.63 3.80
CA THR A 548 -3.72 16.64 4.75
C THR A 548 -4.27 16.88 6.14
N GLU A 549 -4.67 15.83 6.85
CA GLU A 549 -5.10 15.89 8.26
C GLU A 549 -3.92 16.07 9.22
N ASP A 550 -2.70 15.87 8.73
CA ASP A 550 -1.48 16.06 9.51
C ASP A 550 -1.16 17.54 9.73
N GLY A 551 -1.23 17.99 10.98
CA GLY A 551 -1.04 19.40 11.34
C GLY A 551 0.36 19.94 11.01
N LEU A 552 1.40 19.12 11.18
CA LEU A 552 2.78 19.50 10.90
C LEU A 552 2.98 19.74 9.40
N LEU A 553 2.61 18.77 8.56
CA LEU A 553 2.78 18.88 7.11
C LEU A 553 1.93 19.99 6.53
N ARG A 554 0.70 20.16 7.03
CA ARG A 554 -0.17 21.28 6.64
C ARG A 554 0.45 22.63 7.00
N GLY A 555 1.05 22.73 8.18
CA GLY A 555 1.75 23.94 8.64
C GLY A 555 2.95 24.29 7.75
N LEU A 556 3.82 23.32 7.49
CA LEU A 556 4.99 23.49 6.61
C LEU A 556 4.60 23.86 5.18
N TYR A 557 3.58 23.20 4.62
CA TYR A 557 3.06 23.52 3.27
C TYR A 557 2.53 24.95 3.19
N ARG A 558 1.72 25.40 4.17
CA ARG A 558 1.19 26.77 4.21
C ARG A 558 2.26 27.83 4.41
N ALA A 559 3.33 27.50 5.12
CA ALA A 559 4.49 28.38 5.30
C ALA A 559 5.41 28.43 4.07
N GLY A 560 5.18 27.60 3.04
CA GLY A 560 6.07 27.48 1.88
C GLY A 560 7.39 26.78 2.18
N ALA A 561 7.51 26.08 3.32
CA ALA A 561 8.70 25.38 3.79
C ALA A 561 8.81 23.92 3.28
N LEU A 562 7.82 23.50 2.48
CA LEU A 562 7.83 22.31 1.64
C LEU A 562 6.81 22.51 0.50
N THR A 563 6.88 21.67 -0.52
CA THR A 563 5.90 21.66 -1.62
C THR A 563 5.41 20.25 -1.95
N GLU A 564 4.29 20.19 -2.65
CA GLU A 564 3.87 18.99 -3.36
C GLU A 564 4.58 18.86 -4.72
N GLU A 565 4.57 17.66 -5.29
CA GLU A 565 5.00 17.43 -6.67
C GLU A 565 3.99 18.09 -7.63
N VAL A 566 4.53 19.01 -8.43
CA VAL A 566 3.80 19.70 -9.48
C VAL A 566 4.51 19.46 -10.80
N VAL A 567 3.81 18.85 -11.75
CA VAL A 567 4.31 18.64 -13.12
C VAL A 567 3.44 19.47 -14.05
N SER A 568 4.06 20.27 -14.92
CA SER A 568 3.36 21.15 -15.85
C SER A 568 3.91 21.01 -17.27
N ASP A 569 3.02 20.99 -18.25
CA ASP A 569 3.32 21.09 -19.68
C ASP A 569 2.40 22.12 -20.36
N ALA A 570 2.51 22.31 -21.67
CA ALA A 570 1.85 23.38 -22.42
C ALA A 570 0.31 23.39 -22.34
N GLY A 571 -0.32 22.31 -21.84
CA GLY A 571 -1.79 22.22 -21.73
C GLY A 571 -2.29 21.61 -20.42
N HIS A 572 -1.41 21.14 -19.54
CA HIS A 572 -1.81 20.46 -18.32
C HIS A 572 -0.91 20.80 -17.13
N ARG A 573 -1.52 20.95 -15.95
CA ARG A 573 -0.81 21.07 -14.67
C ARG A 573 -1.37 20.03 -13.72
N HIS A 574 -0.53 19.07 -13.37
CA HIS A 574 -0.84 18.03 -12.39
C HIS A 574 -0.23 18.38 -11.04
N ARG A 575 -1.03 18.22 -9.99
CA ARG A 575 -0.61 18.29 -8.59
C ARG A 575 -0.91 16.93 -7.99
N SER A 576 0.13 16.14 -7.70
CA SER A 576 -0.10 14.77 -7.22
C SER A 576 -0.49 14.73 -5.74
N GLY A 577 -0.36 15.84 -5.01
CA GLY A 577 -0.61 15.90 -3.58
C GLY A 577 0.46 15.23 -2.72
N LEU A 578 1.45 14.58 -3.34
CA LEU A 578 2.60 13.96 -2.69
C LEU A 578 3.66 15.01 -2.37
N LEU A 579 4.29 14.90 -1.21
CA LEU A 579 5.41 15.73 -0.79
C LEU A 579 6.60 15.52 -1.74
N ALA A 580 7.09 16.63 -2.30
CA ALA A 580 8.20 16.60 -3.24
C ALA A 580 9.54 16.44 -2.50
N VAL A 581 10.27 15.39 -2.85
CA VAL A 581 11.60 15.11 -2.31
C VAL A 581 12.61 14.91 -3.44
N VAL A 582 13.90 15.04 -3.12
CA VAL A 582 14.97 14.54 -3.97
C VAL A 582 14.89 13.00 -4.01
N PRO A 583 14.74 12.36 -5.18
CA PRO A 583 14.52 10.92 -5.26
C PRO A 583 15.65 10.06 -4.68
N ALA A 584 16.89 10.57 -4.71
CA ALA A 584 18.08 9.82 -4.31
C ALA A 584 18.20 9.63 -2.79
N ASP A 585 17.83 10.65 -2.00
CA ASP A 585 18.13 10.74 -0.56
C ASP A 585 16.96 11.27 0.29
N GLY A 586 15.84 11.62 -0.35
CA GLY A 586 14.61 12.01 0.34
C GLY A 586 14.63 13.42 0.92
N HIS A 587 15.64 14.26 0.63
CA HIS A 587 15.64 15.65 1.08
C HIS A 587 14.39 16.38 0.60
N VAL A 588 13.70 17.06 1.52
CA VAL A 588 12.47 17.81 1.25
C VAL A 588 12.79 18.97 0.30
N LEU A 589 12.04 19.12 -0.79
CA LEU A 589 12.15 20.31 -1.63
C LEU A 589 11.44 21.49 -0.97
N ASP A 590 12.21 22.54 -0.68
CA ASP A 590 11.76 23.75 -0.02
C ASP A 590 11.80 24.93 -1.02
N PRO A 591 10.64 25.38 -1.53
CA PRO A 591 10.58 26.50 -2.46
C PRO A 591 11.19 27.79 -1.93
N SER A 592 11.19 28.00 -0.61
CA SER A 592 11.78 29.19 0.01
C SER A 592 13.31 29.23 -0.12
N LEU A 593 13.93 28.07 -0.32
CA LEU A 593 15.38 27.91 -0.54
C LEU A 593 15.76 27.77 -2.01
N GLY A 594 14.78 27.61 -2.90
CA GLY A 594 15.01 27.30 -4.30
C GLY A 594 15.59 25.90 -4.55
N GLY A 595 15.46 24.98 -3.60
CA GLY A 595 16.12 23.67 -3.67
C GLY A 595 15.82 22.74 -2.49
N PRO A 596 16.59 21.64 -2.35
CA PRO A 596 16.43 20.70 -1.22
C PRO A 596 16.84 21.34 0.11
N HIS A 597 16.07 21.08 1.15
CA HIS A 597 16.39 21.49 2.52
C HIS A 597 17.50 20.59 3.08
N PRO A 598 18.64 21.13 3.53
CA PRO A 598 19.82 20.34 3.92
C PRO A 598 19.63 19.49 5.18
N ARG A 599 18.61 19.79 5.99
CA ARG A 599 18.36 19.11 7.27
C ARG A 599 16.99 18.45 7.44
N ARG A 600 16.15 18.46 6.41
CA ARG A 600 14.80 17.89 6.45
C ARG A 600 14.65 16.86 5.36
N ILE A 601 14.30 15.65 5.75
CA ILE A 601 14.16 14.49 4.88
C ILE A 601 12.75 13.95 5.07
N ALA A 602 12.13 13.43 4.01
CA ALA A 602 10.83 12.78 4.07
C ALA A 602 10.86 11.42 3.38
N LEU A 603 10.14 10.46 3.97
CA LEU A 603 10.16 9.06 3.57
C LEU A 603 8.76 8.43 3.58
N GLY A 604 8.56 7.44 2.70
CA GLY A 604 7.40 6.55 2.71
C GLY A 604 6.25 7.01 1.83
N ALA A 605 5.03 6.57 2.18
CA ALA A 605 3.81 6.79 1.40
C ALA A 605 3.46 8.24 1.02
N PRO A 606 3.80 9.29 1.81
CA PRO A 606 3.37 10.64 1.47
C PRO A 606 4.27 11.34 0.46
N THR A 607 5.37 10.72 0.00
CA THR A 607 6.35 11.38 -0.89
C THR A 607 6.21 10.95 -2.34
N ASN A 608 6.70 11.81 -3.25
CA ASN A 608 6.69 11.54 -4.68
C ASN A 608 7.73 10.50 -5.14
N SER A 609 8.49 9.90 -4.21
CA SER A 609 9.35 8.76 -4.51
C SER A 609 8.55 7.49 -4.82
N ARG A 610 7.26 7.46 -4.45
CA ARG A 610 6.28 6.41 -4.83
C ARG A 610 6.76 4.99 -4.52
N ALA A 611 7.54 4.84 -3.45
CA ALA A 611 7.96 3.55 -2.91
C ALA A 611 6.82 2.94 -2.07
N VAL A 612 5.71 2.58 -2.73
CA VAL A 612 4.42 2.22 -2.10
C VAL A 612 4.23 0.70 -2.03
N ALA A 613 5.16 -0.02 -1.39
CA ALA A 613 4.85 -1.40 -0.98
C ALA A 613 4.27 -1.37 0.44
N ALA A 614 3.11 -2.03 0.65
CA ALA A 614 2.52 -2.16 1.99
C ALA A 614 3.48 -2.88 2.96
N PHE A 615 4.16 -3.93 2.46
CA PHE A 615 5.30 -4.60 3.08
C PHE A 615 6.21 -5.22 2.02
N ALA A 616 7.46 -5.48 2.37
CA ALA A 616 8.39 -6.22 1.53
C ALA A 616 8.09 -7.72 1.59
N ARG A 617 8.28 -8.39 0.45
CA ARG A 617 8.29 -9.84 0.33
C ARG A 617 9.73 -10.35 0.40
N PRO A 618 10.01 -11.48 1.05
CA PRO A 618 11.33 -12.10 0.97
C PRO A 618 11.75 -12.32 -0.50
N ARG A 619 13.02 -12.07 -0.80
CA ARG A 619 13.69 -12.33 -2.08
C ARG A 619 13.09 -11.53 -3.26
N THR A 620 12.83 -10.23 -3.04
CA THR A 620 12.21 -9.34 -4.04
C THR A 620 12.92 -8.01 -4.28
N ASP A 621 14.10 -7.77 -3.71
CA ASP A 621 14.82 -6.48 -3.84
C ASP A 621 13.92 -5.24 -3.54
N ALA A 622 13.24 -5.28 -2.40
CA ALA A 622 12.17 -4.34 -2.10
C ALA A 622 12.64 -2.87 -2.14
N PRO A 623 11.97 -1.98 -2.91
CA PRO A 623 12.35 -0.56 -3.01
C PRO A 623 12.41 0.16 -1.66
N GLY A 624 11.56 -0.22 -0.71
CA GLY A 624 11.55 0.35 0.63
C GLY A 624 12.87 0.13 1.38
N PHE A 625 13.51 -1.03 1.23
CA PHE A 625 14.80 -1.33 1.85
C PHE A 625 15.92 -0.51 1.22
N ARG A 626 15.95 -0.42 -0.12
CA ARG A 626 16.92 0.42 -0.84
C ARG A 626 16.85 1.88 -0.43
N GLN A 627 15.64 2.41 -0.30
CA GLN A 627 15.44 3.79 0.15
C GLN A 627 15.84 3.98 1.63
N ASN A 628 15.52 3.03 2.53
CA ASN A 628 15.95 3.13 3.92
C ASN A 628 17.48 3.10 4.05
N ASP A 629 18.15 2.25 3.27
CA ASP A 629 19.61 2.12 3.30
C ASP A 629 20.29 3.40 2.80
N ALA A 630 19.87 3.90 1.63
CA ALA A 630 20.40 5.15 1.07
C ALA A 630 20.24 6.34 2.05
N VAL A 631 19.07 6.48 2.67
CA VAL A 631 18.82 7.57 3.62
C VAL A 631 19.58 7.37 4.93
N ALA A 632 19.63 6.16 5.48
CA ALA A 632 20.41 5.90 6.70
C ALA A 632 21.88 6.27 6.52
N ARG A 633 22.49 5.91 5.38
CA ARG A 633 23.88 6.25 5.06
C ARG A 633 24.06 7.76 4.87
N ALA A 634 23.13 8.43 4.19
CA ALA A 634 23.15 9.88 4.04
C ALA A 634 23.08 10.60 5.40
N LEU A 635 22.17 10.17 6.29
CA LEU A 635 22.02 10.70 7.64
C LEU A 635 23.32 10.55 8.46
N LEU A 636 23.89 9.35 8.50
CA LEU A 636 25.11 9.09 9.26
C LEU A 636 26.29 9.92 8.76
N ARG A 637 26.45 10.06 7.43
CA ARG A 637 27.50 10.91 6.84
C ARG A 637 27.28 12.39 7.17
N ALA A 638 26.05 12.88 7.10
CA ALA A 638 25.71 14.27 7.39
C ALA A 638 25.94 14.62 8.87
N LEU A 639 25.48 13.77 9.79
CA LEU A 639 25.65 13.96 11.24
C LEU A 639 27.13 13.92 11.65
N ARG A 640 27.96 13.12 10.96
CA ARG A 640 29.40 13.05 11.24
C ARG A 640 30.16 14.27 10.69
N ALA A 641 29.70 14.85 9.59
CA ALA A 641 30.31 16.02 8.97
C ALA A 641 30.00 17.34 9.70
N ALA A 642 28.90 17.39 10.46
CA ALA A 642 28.45 18.56 11.20
C ALA A 642 28.63 18.37 12.72
N PRO A 643 29.80 18.65 13.32
CA PRO A 643 29.94 18.60 14.77
C PRO A 643 29.00 19.61 15.46
N ALA A 644 28.44 19.18 16.59
CA ALA A 644 27.34 19.80 17.33
C ALA A 644 27.41 21.32 17.48
N THR A 645 26.30 22.00 17.18
CA THR A 645 26.11 23.42 17.56
C THR A 645 25.56 23.49 18.98
N CYS A 646 26.34 24.10 19.86
CA CYS A 646 26.12 24.20 21.31
C CYS A 646 24.86 25.02 21.66
N GLY A 647 24.08 24.56 22.64
CA GLY A 647 23.00 25.32 23.28
C GLY A 647 22.44 24.57 24.50
N ILE A 648 22.99 24.85 25.69
CA ILE A 648 22.57 24.31 26.98
C ILE A 648 21.21 24.90 27.40
N SER A 649 20.28 24.06 27.85
CA SER A 649 19.32 24.43 28.90
C SER A 649 19.18 23.27 29.89
N ASP A 650 19.81 23.41 31.05
CA ASP A 650 19.72 22.47 32.17
C ASP A 650 18.28 22.41 32.71
N GLY A 651 17.77 21.19 32.83
CA GLY A 651 16.45 20.91 33.41
C GLY A 651 16.26 19.43 33.65
N GLU A 652 17.02 18.86 34.58
CA GLU A 652 16.82 17.50 35.08
C GLU A 652 15.38 17.30 35.59
N LYS A 653 14.64 16.36 34.99
CA LYS A 653 13.63 15.58 35.69
C LYS A 653 13.63 14.14 35.20
N GLU A 654 13.54 13.24 36.18
CA GLU A 654 13.57 11.78 36.09
C GLU A 654 12.77 11.20 34.92
N VAL A 655 13.44 10.34 34.13
CA VAL A 655 12.86 9.58 33.02
C VAL A 655 12.95 8.09 33.36
N SER A 656 11.83 7.39 33.17
CA SER A 656 11.76 5.93 33.22
C SER A 656 12.39 5.35 31.95
N ILE A 657 13.40 4.49 32.12
CA ILE A 657 14.00 3.66 31.09
C ILE A 657 13.05 2.50 30.78
N ILE A 658 12.86 2.15 29.51
CA ILE A 658 12.33 0.85 29.06
C ILE A 658 13.51 -0.05 28.75
#